data_AF-A0A2L0EMH1-F1
#
_entry.id   AF-A0A2L0EMH1-F1
#
_cell.length_a   1.000
_cell.length_b   1.000
_cell.length_c   1.000
_cell.angle_alpha   90.00
_cell.angle_beta   90.00
_cell.angle_gamma   90.00
#
_symmetry.space_group_name_H-M   'P 1'
#
loop_
_entity.id
_entity.type
_entity.pdbx_description
1 polymer ?
#
loop_
_entity_poly.entity_id
_entity_poly.type
_entity_poly.pdbx_seq_one_letter_code
_entity_poly.pdbx_strand_id
1 'polypeptide(L)'
;MSLDRAIGIICPDIWGSYFCEVLGGIHAVARQAGYRVIAFKGSPRGVHTMKLAEGQVDGWICVVDTTGIDRFVGGGRPVVTLSVHDEGAPFPYVLPDNHGGAVAVVRHLIEHGHTRIAFVGNMAHEDIRHRFQAYRDALAERGIPLDPDLVVEVPDNERAAGRVAARRILESGVPCTAMFVATDQGALGAMDFLREGGRRIPEDMAVAGFDDVEAARYATPPLTTVRQQVGAIGRTAAQLLLDQLAGREAASAGHVVPTTVVLRRSCGCAPAPPGSAPATPPQGAGAWADTLARELVDLVGFSAAIDRSAPPAQTWPGIADVITGLEAAAQGRPGPGGAALQGAWQHAVELAPDVDVLLMMLDRLEQAGQALLRSDGRRDGGAEERIAAYVRGARRDVMAGRVAAETARADYLNGLLDINLVVRETLLESGETGRGSTSKLSWLSAVQMSWGCLAMWDEPPGPGAALRVVESACPGEAAASPAPGTCVPASEFPPAGWLPAAVRAGGDHVLRLIPLRSQDRERGLLAVCAPVSSPLGLDHRDMDMWVAMLNASFERESLIGSLVEEEQRTRAAYERERALADAVRRLGCPVIRLEQGQLLVPLIGAIDPERASQVLEVVLAEIDRQGAEVLLMDITGVPSADVHVAQSLQKTARAALLLGAEVIVVGMRPQVAQGFTELGVDLEGMTLYATLGNALAALRRRRPRARPAPVG
;
A
#
# COMPACT_ATOMS: atom_id res chain seq x y z
N MET A 1 -22.16 27.26 -6.79
CA MET A 1 -21.36 27.76 -5.65
C MET A 1 -19.91 27.37 -5.92
N SER A 2 -18.95 28.30 -5.92
CA SER A 2 -17.53 27.95 -6.07
C SER A 2 -17.03 27.41 -4.72
N LEU A 3 -16.57 26.16 -4.66
CA LEU A 3 -16.04 25.51 -3.46
C LEU A 3 -14.57 25.89 -3.24
N ASP A 4 -14.29 27.18 -3.03
CA ASP A 4 -12.93 27.68 -2.79
C ASP A 4 -12.44 27.34 -1.36
N ARG A 5 -13.36 27.01 -0.46
CA ARG A 5 -13.12 26.73 0.96
C ARG A 5 -12.98 25.24 1.24
N ALA A 6 -12.04 24.87 2.13
CA ALA A 6 -11.76 23.47 2.46
C ALA A 6 -11.57 23.23 3.95
N ILE A 7 -11.96 22.04 4.39
CA ILE A 7 -11.62 21.48 5.70
C ILE A 7 -10.55 20.39 5.48
N GLY A 8 -9.49 20.45 6.28
CA GLY A 8 -8.43 19.45 6.29
C GLY A 8 -8.69 18.43 7.39
N ILE A 9 -8.51 17.15 7.10
CA ILE A 9 -8.64 16.06 8.07
C ILE A 9 -7.31 15.31 8.12
N ILE A 10 -6.69 15.23 9.29
CA ILE A 10 -5.41 14.54 9.49
C ILE A 10 -5.69 13.25 10.25
N CYS A 11 -5.35 12.12 9.64
CA CYS A 11 -5.58 10.80 10.22
C CYS A 11 -4.34 9.91 10.01
N PRO A 12 -4.02 8.99 10.93
CA PRO A 12 -2.92 8.04 10.72
C PRO A 12 -3.18 7.11 9.54
N ASP A 13 -4.46 6.77 9.31
CA ASP A 13 -4.93 6.12 8.10
C ASP A 13 -6.14 6.86 7.54
N ILE A 14 -6.34 6.75 6.24
CA ILE A 14 -7.46 7.36 5.54
C ILE A 14 -8.42 6.32 4.98
N TRP A 15 -8.07 5.04 5.03
CA TRP A 15 -8.88 3.92 4.56
C TRP A 15 -9.30 3.01 5.71
N GLY A 16 -10.13 2.01 5.42
CA GLY A 16 -10.71 1.12 6.43
C GLY A 16 -12.06 1.62 6.97
N SER A 17 -12.78 0.72 7.64
CA SER A 17 -14.18 0.93 8.04
C SER A 17 -14.36 2.16 8.95
N TYR A 18 -13.52 2.30 9.97
CA TYR A 18 -13.58 3.41 10.91
C TYR A 18 -13.36 4.76 10.22
N PHE A 19 -12.22 4.93 9.52
CA PHE A 19 -11.85 6.21 8.92
C PHE A 19 -12.79 6.63 7.79
N CYS A 20 -13.28 5.68 6.98
CA CYS A 20 -14.27 5.98 5.95
C CYS A 20 -15.61 6.41 6.55
N GLU A 21 -16.05 5.84 7.68
CA GLU A 21 -17.29 6.25 8.33
C GLU A 21 -17.16 7.64 9.00
N VAL A 22 -16.02 7.92 9.66
CA VAL A 22 -15.69 9.26 10.18
C VAL A 22 -15.72 10.28 9.04
N LEU A 23 -15.00 9.98 7.95
CA LEU A 23 -14.92 10.84 6.77
C LEU A 23 -16.29 11.05 6.12
N GLY A 24 -17.13 10.01 6.10
CA GLY A 24 -18.53 10.08 5.67
C GLY A 24 -19.35 11.06 6.48
N GLY A 25 -19.24 11.00 7.81
CA GLY A 25 -19.87 11.96 8.71
C GLY A 25 -19.41 13.40 8.46
N ILE A 26 -18.10 13.61 8.33
CA ILE A 26 -17.52 14.93 8.09
C ILE A 26 -17.93 15.47 6.72
N HIS A 27 -17.79 14.68 5.67
CA HIS A 27 -18.12 15.06 4.30
C HIS A 27 -19.58 15.47 4.16
N ALA A 28 -20.51 14.73 4.78
CA ALA A 28 -21.94 15.05 4.73
C ALA A 28 -22.25 16.46 5.26
N VAL A 29 -21.61 16.86 6.38
CA VAL A 29 -21.79 18.19 6.99
C VAL A 29 -21.05 19.27 6.22
N ALA A 30 -19.79 19.01 5.85
CA ALA A 30 -18.97 19.95 5.08
C ALA A 30 -19.62 20.31 3.73
N ARG A 31 -20.15 19.31 3.02
CA ARG A 31 -20.84 19.50 1.74
C ARG A 31 -22.07 20.39 1.87
N GLN A 32 -22.89 20.19 2.89
CA GLN A 32 -24.07 21.04 3.14
C GLN A 32 -23.69 22.50 3.40
N ALA A 33 -22.53 22.73 4.03
CA ALA A 33 -21.99 24.06 4.30
C ALA A 33 -21.18 24.66 3.14
N GLY A 34 -21.01 23.95 2.02
CA GLY A 34 -20.22 24.43 0.89
C GLY A 34 -18.70 24.41 1.13
N TYR A 35 -18.20 23.41 1.87
CA TYR A 35 -16.77 23.16 2.06
C TYR A 35 -16.37 21.85 1.36
N ARG A 36 -15.20 21.86 0.69
CA ARG A 36 -14.56 20.61 0.24
C ARG A 36 -13.77 19.97 1.38
N VAL A 37 -13.53 18.66 1.28
CA VAL A 37 -12.76 17.91 2.29
C VAL A 37 -11.47 17.41 1.68
N ILE A 38 -10.36 17.61 2.40
CA ILE A 38 -9.04 17.09 2.06
C ILE A 38 -8.55 16.21 3.22
N ALA A 39 -8.39 14.92 2.98
CA ALA A 39 -7.89 13.97 3.97
C ALA A 39 -6.38 13.72 3.78
N PHE A 40 -5.62 13.77 4.86
CA PHE A 40 -4.17 13.62 4.88
C PHE A 40 -3.82 12.38 5.70
N LYS A 41 -3.08 11.45 5.09
CA LYS A 41 -2.50 10.33 5.82
C LYS A 41 -1.23 10.79 6.54
N GLY A 42 -1.20 10.69 7.87
CA GLY A 42 -0.04 11.00 8.70
C GLY A 42 -0.40 11.66 10.03
N SER A 43 0.55 12.43 10.57
CA SER A 43 0.40 13.14 11.84
C SER A 43 0.31 14.66 11.65
N PRO A 44 -0.27 15.40 12.62
CA PRO A 44 -0.32 16.87 12.56
C PRO A 44 1.07 17.47 12.38
N ARG A 45 2.07 17.00 13.13
CA ARG A 45 3.47 17.42 12.98
C ARG A 45 3.99 17.25 11.55
N GLY A 46 3.68 16.12 10.90
CA GLY A 46 4.12 15.84 9.53
C GLY A 46 3.53 16.85 8.54
N VAL A 47 2.20 16.97 8.56
CA VAL A 47 1.44 17.90 7.70
C VAL A 47 1.93 19.33 7.84
N HIS A 48 2.13 19.80 9.08
CA HIS A 48 2.64 21.15 9.35
C HIS A 48 4.09 21.33 8.89
N THR A 49 4.97 20.35 9.13
CA THR A 49 6.40 20.47 8.78
C THR A 49 6.60 20.61 7.27
N MET A 50 5.79 19.90 6.50
CA MET A 50 5.76 19.95 5.04
C MET A 50 4.88 21.08 4.48
N LYS A 51 4.12 21.79 5.32
CA LYS A 51 3.08 22.77 4.96
C LYS A 51 2.07 22.24 3.93
N LEU A 52 1.67 20.97 4.04
CA LEU A 52 0.84 20.32 3.01
C LEU A 52 -0.53 20.96 2.90
N ALA A 53 -0.83 21.48 1.71
CA ALA A 53 -2.09 22.14 1.36
C ALA A 53 -2.56 23.19 2.39
N GLU A 54 -1.65 23.74 3.21
CA GLU A 54 -2.02 24.72 4.22
C GLU A 54 -2.68 25.93 3.57
N GLY A 55 -2.22 26.41 2.42
CA GLY A 55 -2.85 27.54 1.72
C GLY A 55 -4.31 27.31 1.30
N GLN A 56 -4.79 26.06 1.35
CA GLN A 56 -6.10 25.65 0.87
C GLN A 56 -7.11 25.32 1.98
N VAL A 57 -6.65 25.16 3.22
CA VAL A 57 -7.45 24.64 4.35
C VAL A 57 -7.80 25.75 5.33
N ASP A 58 -9.10 25.94 5.57
CA ASP A 58 -9.62 26.95 6.49
C ASP A 58 -9.59 26.49 7.95
N GLY A 59 -9.73 25.18 8.20
CA GLY A 59 -9.75 24.58 9.53
C GLY A 59 -9.43 23.09 9.51
N TRP A 60 -9.03 22.55 10.66
CA TRP A 60 -8.47 21.20 10.77
C TRP A 60 -9.29 20.30 11.70
N ILE A 61 -9.44 19.05 11.31
CA ILE A 61 -9.90 17.96 12.17
C ILE A 61 -8.75 16.96 12.31
N CYS A 62 -8.31 16.68 13.54
CA CYS A 62 -7.24 15.72 13.82
C CYS A 62 -7.83 14.46 14.46
N VAL A 63 -7.59 13.29 13.87
CA VAL A 63 -8.12 12.02 14.33
C VAL A 63 -7.02 11.23 15.01
N VAL A 64 -7.25 10.81 16.26
CA VAL A 64 -6.43 9.93 17.12
C VAL A 64 -4.98 10.36 17.41
N ASP A 65 -4.46 11.43 16.80
CA ASP A 65 -3.11 11.95 17.04
C ASP A 65 -3.13 13.49 17.18
N THR A 66 -2.59 13.99 18.29
CA THR A 66 -2.42 15.43 18.59
C THR A 66 -0.97 15.88 18.47
N THR A 67 -0.04 15.01 18.09
CA THR A 67 1.39 15.33 18.06
C THR A 67 1.68 16.50 17.12
N GLY A 68 2.02 17.66 17.70
CA GLY A 68 2.32 18.90 16.97
C GLY A 68 1.10 19.76 16.63
N ILE A 69 -0.07 19.49 17.21
CA ILE A 69 -1.32 20.21 16.97
C ILE A 69 -1.25 21.70 17.36
N ASP A 70 -0.48 22.04 18.40
CA ASP A 70 -0.26 23.43 18.87
C ASP A 70 0.19 24.39 17.77
N ARG A 71 0.88 23.87 16.77
CA ARG A 71 1.39 24.65 15.64
C ARG A 71 0.27 25.15 14.73
N PHE A 72 -0.81 24.38 14.58
CA PHE A 72 -1.99 24.80 13.84
C PHE A 72 -2.80 25.85 14.60
N VAL A 73 -2.93 25.65 15.92
CA VAL A 73 -3.60 26.60 16.82
C VAL A 73 -2.86 27.94 16.82
N GLY A 74 -1.53 27.92 16.94
CA GLY A 74 -0.69 29.13 16.87
C GLY A 74 -0.74 29.85 15.51
N GLY A 75 -1.13 29.14 14.45
CA GLY A 75 -1.36 29.71 13.11
C GLY A 75 -2.72 30.38 12.93
N GLY A 76 -3.58 30.41 13.96
CA GLY A 76 -4.88 31.07 13.93
C GLY A 76 -5.97 30.30 13.19
N ARG A 77 -5.78 29.00 12.94
CA ARG A 77 -6.78 28.15 12.29
C ARG A 77 -7.54 27.32 13.31
N PRO A 78 -8.87 27.25 13.24
CA PRO A 78 -9.66 26.39 14.10
C PRO A 78 -9.26 24.92 13.98
N VAL A 79 -9.26 24.22 15.11
CA VAL A 79 -8.90 22.80 15.22
C VAL A 79 -9.95 22.10 16.07
N VAL A 80 -10.33 20.89 15.68
CA VAL A 80 -11.16 19.96 16.47
C VAL A 80 -10.48 18.60 16.49
N THR A 81 -10.45 17.90 17.63
CA THR A 81 -9.90 16.54 17.72
C THR A 81 -10.98 15.46 17.82
N LEU A 82 -10.65 14.26 17.34
CA LEU A 82 -11.50 13.07 17.38
C LEU A 82 -10.76 11.91 18.04
N SER A 83 -11.41 11.23 19.00
CA SER A 83 -10.84 10.07 19.71
C SER A 83 -9.51 10.35 20.43
N VAL A 84 -9.23 11.62 20.73
CA VAL A 84 -8.07 12.06 21.50
C VAL A 84 -8.33 13.42 22.13
N HIS A 85 -7.84 13.61 23.35
CA HIS A 85 -7.94 14.81 24.14
C HIS A 85 -6.60 15.10 24.84
N ASP A 86 -6.11 16.33 24.68
CA ASP A 86 -5.01 16.86 25.49
C ASP A 86 -5.61 17.70 26.64
N GLU A 87 -5.36 17.30 27.89
CA GLU A 87 -5.87 18.02 29.07
C GLU A 87 -5.48 19.50 29.03
N GLY A 88 -6.46 20.40 29.16
CA GLY A 88 -6.26 21.85 29.12
C GLY A 88 -6.09 22.45 27.72
N ALA A 89 -6.25 21.66 26.65
CA ALA A 89 -6.22 22.16 25.29
C ALA A 89 -7.33 23.20 25.01
N PRO A 90 -7.02 24.29 24.27
CA PRO A 90 -7.97 25.36 23.98
C PRO A 90 -8.94 25.04 22.82
N PHE A 91 -9.05 23.77 22.41
CA PHE A 91 -9.84 23.35 21.26
C PHE A 91 -10.87 22.27 21.62
N PRO A 92 -12.03 22.21 20.92
CA PRO A 92 -13.05 21.20 21.15
C PRO A 92 -12.55 19.81 20.74
N TYR A 93 -13.12 18.79 21.38
CA TYR A 93 -12.84 17.41 21.08
C TYR A 93 -14.12 16.57 21.11
N VAL A 94 -14.19 15.54 20.27
CA VAL A 94 -15.31 14.60 20.24
C VAL A 94 -14.79 13.19 20.54
N LEU A 95 -15.39 12.55 21.54
CA LEU A 95 -15.08 11.18 21.94
C LEU A 95 -16.33 10.32 21.81
N PRO A 96 -16.20 9.03 21.44
CA PRO A 96 -17.25 8.08 21.75
C PRO A 96 -17.38 7.94 23.28
N ASP A 97 -18.56 7.55 23.75
CA ASP A 97 -18.78 7.12 25.14
C ASP A 97 -18.12 5.75 25.38
N ASN A 98 -16.78 5.76 25.42
CA ASN A 98 -15.94 4.61 25.70
C ASN A 98 -16.26 4.02 27.08
N HIS A 99 -16.46 4.91 28.07
CA HIS A 99 -16.65 4.50 29.45
C HIS A 99 -18.02 3.83 29.64
N GLY A 100 -19.12 4.50 29.25
CA GLY A 100 -20.47 3.97 29.37
C GLY A 100 -20.65 2.67 28.58
N GLY A 101 -20.10 2.60 27.37
CA GLY A 101 -20.13 1.39 26.55
C GLY A 101 -19.39 0.20 27.18
N ALA A 102 -18.16 0.44 27.66
CA ALA A 102 -17.35 -0.60 28.30
C ALA A 102 -17.91 -1.05 29.65
N VAL A 103 -18.43 -0.14 30.48
CA VAL A 103 -19.15 -0.51 31.71
C VAL A 103 -20.34 -1.41 31.38
N ALA A 104 -21.13 -1.04 30.36
CA ALA A 104 -22.33 -1.79 30.01
C ALA A 104 -22.01 -3.23 29.55
N VAL A 105 -20.96 -3.43 28.74
CA VAL A 105 -20.59 -4.78 28.27
C VAL A 105 -19.91 -5.61 29.36
N VAL A 106 -19.06 -5.02 30.21
CA VAL A 106 -18.43 -5.75 31.33
C VAL A 106 -19.47 -6.13 32.37
N ARG A 107 -20.37 -5.21 32.73
CA ARG A 107 -21.50 -5.50 33.62
C ARG A 107 -22.36 -6.65 33.08
N HIS A 108 -22.59 -6.68 31.77
CA HIS A 108 -23.33 -7.76 31.13
C HIS A 108 -22.64 -9.12 31.28
N LEU A 109 -21.31 -9.20 31.15
CA LEU A 109 -20.55 -10.43 31.42
C LEU A 109 -20.66 -10.84 32.90
N ILE A 110 -20.62 -9.88 33.83
CA ILE A 110 -20.80 -10.17 35.27
C ILE A 110 -22.21 -10.71 35.54
N GLU A 111 -23.23 -10.17 34.86
CA GLU A 111 -24.62 -10.66 34.94
C GLU A 111 -24.80 -12.07 34.37
N HIS A 112 -23.93 -12.49 33.46
CA HIS A 112 -23.81 -13.88 32.98
C HIS A 112 -23.05 -14.80 33.97
N GLY A 113 -22.62 -14.27 35.11
CA GLY A 113 -21.93 -15.01 36.17
C GLY A 113 -20.41 -15.01 36.06
N HIS A 114 -19.83 -14.28 35.11
CA HIS A 114 -18.37 -14.19 34.98
C HIS A 114 -17.76 -13.27 36.04
N THR A 115 -16.88 -13.80 36.87
CA THR A 115 -16.14 -13.04 37.90
C THR A 115 -14.64 -12.93 37.61
N ARG A 116 -14.18 -13.64 36.57
CA ARG A 116 -12.78 -13.81 36.16
C ARG A 116 -12.68 -13.41 34.70
N ILE A 117 -12.72 -12.10 34.46
CA ILE A 117 -12.84 -11.48 33.14
C ILE A 117 -11.48 -10.89 32.77
N ALA A 118 -10.87 -11.32 31.68
CA ALA A 118 -9.64 -10.69 31.20
C ALA A 118 -9.92 -9.39 30.45
N PHE A 119 -9.03 -8.40 30.61
CA PHE A 119 -8.97 -7.21 29.76
C PHE A 119 -7.79 -7.33 28.79
N VAL A 120 -8.01 -7.04 27.51
CA VAL A 120 -6.95 -7.03 26.48
C VAL A 120 -6.99 -5.74 25.69
N GLY A 121 -5.88 -5.00 25.59
CA GLY A 121 -5.80 -3.80 24.76
C GLY A 121 -4.46 -3.07 24.80
N ASN A 122 -4.22 -2.20 23.82
CA ASN A 122 -3.04 -1.34 23.77
C ASN A 122 -3.28 -0.02 24.54
N MET A 123 -2.66 0.12 25.72
CA MET A 123 -2.84 1.27 26.62
C MET A 123 -2.18 2.56 26.12
N ALA A 124 -1.42 2.51 25.02
CA ALA A 124 -0.90 3.72 24.38
C ALA A 124 -2.02 4.63 23.86
N HIS A 125 -3.19 4.07 23.53
CA HIS A 125 -4.33 4.81 22.98
C HIS A 125 -5.29 5.25 24.09
N GLU A 126 -5.77 6.49 24.03
CA GLU A 126 -6.65 7.07 25.05
C GLU A 126 -8.00 6.37 25.16
N ASP A 127 -8.64 6.07 24.03
CA ASP A 127 -9.89 5.30 23.99
C ASP A 127 -9.76 3.97 24.77
N ILE A 128 -8.61 3.29 24.66
CA ILE A 128 -8.35 2.02 25.33
C ILE A 128 -8.15 2.23 26.84
N ARG A 129 -7.50 3.32 27.25
CA ARG A 129 -7.40 3.69 28.68
C ARG A 129 -8.77 3.98 29.28
N HIS A 130 -9.65 4.67 28.57
CA HIS A 130 -11.04 4.89 29.01
C HIS A 130 -11.83 3.58 29.14
N ARG A 131 -11.69 2.66 28.17
CA ARG A 131 -12.30 1.31 28.24
C ARG A 131 -11.74 0.49 29.39
N PHE A 132 -10.44 0.58 29.67
CA PHE A 132 -9.81 -0.09 30.81
C PHE A 132 -10.28 0.47 32.15
N GLN A 133 -10.40 1.80 32.27
CA GLN A 133 -10.93 2.42 33.48
C GLN A 133 -12.38 1.98 33.73
N ALA A 134 -13.22 1.94 32.69
CA ALA A 134 -14.58 1.40 32.77
C ALA A 134 -14.63 -0.07 33.19
N TYR A 135 -13.73 -0.91 32.68
CA TYR A 135 -13.59 -2.29 33.14
C TYR A 135 -13.29 -2.36 34.65
N ARG A 136 -12.36 -1.55 35.16
CA ARG A 136 -12.06 -1.47 36.59
C ARG A 136 -13.27 -1.02 37.42
N ASP A 137 -13.97 0.00 36.95
CA ASP A 137 -15.13 0.56 37.64
C ASP A 137 -16.28 -0.45 37.71
N ALA A 138 -16.55 -1.17 36.61
CA ALA A 138 -17.59 -2.20 36.55
C ALA A 138 -17.28 -3.40 37.47
N LEU A 139 -16.01 -3.81 37.58
CA LEU A 139 -15.59 -4.83 38.55
C LEU A 139 -15.78 -4.33 40.00
N ALA A 140 -15.35 -3.09 40.29
CA ALA A 140 -15.44 -2.49 41.61
C ALA A 140 -16.90 -2.34 42.08
N GLU A 141 -17.82 -1.95 41.19
CA GLU A 141 -19.26 -1.83 41.46
C GLU A 141 -19.87 -3.16 41.98
N ARG A 142 -19.33 -4.29 41.52
CA ARG A 142 -19.78 -5.65 41.91
C ARG A 142 -18.87 -6.32 42.94
N GLY A 143 -17.92 -5.57 43.52
CA GLY A 143 -17.00 -6.07 44.54
C GLY A 143 -16.01 -7.12 44.03
N ILE A 144 -15.74 -7.17 42.72
CA ILE A 144 -14.78 -8.09 42.12
C ILE A 144 -13.39 -7.41 42.15
N PRO A 145 -12.37 -8.01 42.78
CA PRO A 145 -11.03 -7.43 42.81
C PRO A 145 -10.39 -7.46 41.42
N LEU A 146 -9.73 -6.36 41.04
CA LEU A 146 -8.90 -6.31 39.85
C LEU A 146 -7.72 -7.27 40.01
N ASP A 147 -7.58 -8.21 39.09
CA ASP A 147 -6.44 -9.12 39.02
C ASP A 147 -5.47 -8.65 37.92
N PRO A 148 -4.24 -8.26 38.26
CA PRO A 148 -3.24 -7.85 37.26
C PRO A 148 -2.92 -8.94 36.23
N ASP A 149 -3.01 -10.21 36.60
CA ASP A 149 -2.68 -11.32 35.69
C ASP A 149 -3.76 -11.54 34.60
N LEU A 150 -4.92 -10.90 34.77
CA LEU A 150 -6.00 -10.84 33.77
C LEU A 150 -5.94 -9.60 32.87
N VAL A 151 -4.95 -8.73 33.03
CA VAL A 151 -4.76 -7.55 32.20
C VAL A 151 -3.63 -7.80 31.22
N VAL A 152 -3.95 -7.94 29.93
CA VAL A 152 -2.97 -8.23 28.88
C VAL A 152 -2.78 -7.00 27.98
N GLU A 153 -1.62 -6.37 28.13
CA GLU A 153 -1.19 -5.32 27.22
C GLU A 153 -0.65 -5.93 25.92
N VAL A 154 -1.09 -5.35 24.81
CA VAL A 154 -0.74 -5.76 23.44
C VAL A 154 -0.11 -4.60 22.68
N PRO A 155 0.80 -4.88 21.71
CA PRO A 155 1.53 -3.84 20.98
C PRO A 155 0.61 -3.03 20.04
N ASP A 156 -0.48 -3.62 19.59
CA ASP A 156 -1.50 -3.04 18.73
C ASP A 156 -2.87 -3.67 19.04
N ASN A 157 -3.93 -3.14 18.45
CA ASN A 157 -5.29 -3.65 18.63
C ASN A 157 -5.74 -4.54 17.45
N GLU A 158 -4.80 -5.13 16.72
CA GLU A 158 -5.09 -5.93 15.54
C GLU A 158 -5.42 -7.39 15.88
N ARG A 159 -5.97 -8.09 14.88
CA ARG A 159 -6.37 -9.50 15.00
C ARG A 159 -5.22 -10.43 15.43
N ALA A 160 -4.00 -10.15 14.99
CA ALA A 160 -2.83 -10.93 15.39
C ALA A 160 -2.48 -10.76 16.87
N ALA A 161 -2.55 -9.55 17.40
CA ALA A 161 -2.33 -9.27 18.82
C ALA A 161 -3.39 -9.94 19.70
N GLY A 162 -4.66 -9.94 19.28
CA GLY A 162 -5.74 -10.66 19.95
C GLY A 162 -5.48 -12.16 20.11
N ARG A 163 -4.97 -12.83 19.06
CA ARG A 163 -4.55 -14.24 19.10
C ARG A 163 -3.46 -14.46 20.15
N VAL A 164 -2.44 -13.60 20.15
CA VAL A 164 -1.32 -13.68 21.10
C VAL A 164 -1.81 -13.48 22.54
N ALA A 165 -2.75 -12.56 22.78
CA ALA A 165 -3.31 -12.32 24.10
C ALA A 165 -4.11 -13.53 24.63
N ALA A 166 -4.97 -14.13 23.80
CA ALA A 166 -5.71 -15.33 24.18
C ALA A 166 -4.78 -16.50 24.50
N ARG A 167 -3.69 -16.67 23.73
CA ARG A 167 -2.65 -17.64 24.02
C ARG A 167 -1.99 -17.40 25.38
N ARG A 168 -1.57 -16.16 25.66
CA ARG A 168 -0.94 -15.80 26.95
C ARG A 168 -1.85 -16.11 28.14
N ILE A 169 -3.14 -15.79 28.05
CA ILE A 169 -4.10 -16.09 29.12
C ILE A 169 -4.21 -17.60 29.34
N LEU A 170 -4.38 -18.38 28.27
CA LEU A 170 -4.49 -19.84 28.40
C LEU A 170 -3.20 -20.50 28.92
N GLU A 171 -2.03 -20.06 28.46
CA GLU A 171 -0.72 -20.58 28.90
C GLU A 171 -0.37 -20.17 30.33
N SER A 172 -0.86 -19.04 30.82
CA SER A 172 -0.65 -18.59 32.21
C SER A 172 -1.28 -19.52 33.24
N GLY A 173 -2.29 -20.31 32.84
CA GLY A 173 -3.07 -21.16 33.74
C GLY A 173 -3.97 -20.39 34.72
N VAL A 174 -4.03 -19.06 34.64
CA VAL A 174 -4.91 -18.23 35.47
C VAL A 174 -6.37 -18.55 35.13
N PRO A 175 -7.22 -18.84 36.13
CA PRO A 175 -8.64 -19.05 35.88
C PRO A 175 -9.28 -17.81 35.23
N CYS A 176 -9.81 -18.01 34.02
CA CYS A 176 -10.44 -16.99 33.20
C CYS A 176 -11.63 -17.63 32.48
N THR A 177 -12.80 -17.00 32.55
CA THR A 177 -14.03 -17.51 31.91
C THR A 177 -14.66 -16.53 30.92
N ALA A 178 -14.17 -15.29 30.88
CA ALA A 178 -14.55 -14.32 29.86
C ALA A 178 -13.39 -13.39 29.50
N MET A 179 -13.42 -12.83 28.30
CA MET A 179 -12.49 -11.81 27.84
C MET A 179 -13.28 -10.59 27.34
N PHE A 180 -12.97 -9.41 27.88
CA PHE A 180 -13.30 -8.14 27.25
C PHE A 180 -12.06 -7.65 26.50
N VAL A 181 -12.14 -7.69 25.17
CA VAL A 181 -11.06 -7.21 24.30
C VAL A 181 -11.46 -5.82 23.82
N ALA A 182 -10.53 -4.87 23.96
CA ALA A 182 -10.83 -3.46 23.82
C ALA A 182 -11.19 -3.04 22.38
N THR A 183 -11.08 -3.92 21.38
CA THR A 183 -11.53 -3.72 19.99
C THR A 183 -12.03 -5.04 19.41
N ASP A 184 -12.87 -4.97 18.38
CA ASP A 184 -13.42 -6.14 17.72
C ASP A 184 -12.36 -6.91 16.93
N GLN A 185 -11.38 -6.24 16.30
CA GLN A 185 -10.31 -6.95 15.59
C GLN A 185 -9.52 -7.85 16.54
N GLY A 186 -9.12 -7.31 17.71
CA GLY A 186 -8.50 -8.09 18.77
C GLY A 186 -9.42 -9.21 19.29
N ALA A 187 -10.71 -8.93 19.50
CA ALA A 187 -11.68 -9.93 19.97
C ALA A 187 -11.82 -11.11 18.98
N LEU A 188 -11.97 -10.81 17.69
CA LEU A 188 -12.04 -11.82 16.62
C LEU A 188 -10.76 -12.66 16.57
N GLY A 189 -9.60 -12.03 16.77
CA GLY A 189 -8.33 -12.73 16.89
C GLY A 189 -8.30 -13.71 18.06
N ALA A 190 -8.75 -13.27 19.24
CA ALA A 190 -8.86 -14.14 20.41
C ALA A 190 -9.81 -15.32 20.14
N MET A 191 -10.98 -15.07 19.52
CA MET A 191 -11.95 -16.10 19.17
C MET A 191 -11.39 -17.14 18.20
N ASP A 192 -10.65 -16.71 17.17
CA ASP A 192 -10.03 -17.63 16.22
C ASP A 192 -9.06 -18.58 16.93
N PHE A 193 -8.18 -18.06 17.79
CA PHE A 193 -7.22 -18.86 18.54
C PHE A 193 -7.90 -19.87 19.47
N LEU A 194 -8.91 -19.42 20.21
CA LEU A 194 -9.68 -20.26 21.12
C LEU A 194 -10.34 -21.44 20.36
N ARG A 195 -10.96 -21.16 19.20
CA ARG A 195 -11.58 -22.18 18.35
C ARG A 195 -10.59 -23.17 17.76
N GLU A 196 -9.46 -22.67 17.24
CA GLU A 196 -8.37 -23.50 16.73
C GLU A 196 -7.82 -24.43 17.82
N GLY A 197 -7.78 -23.95 19.06
CA GLY A 197 -7.45 -24.74 20.25
C GLY A 197 -8.57 -25.64 20.79
N GLY A 198 -9.69 -25.76 20.07
CA GLY A 198 -10.83 -26.61 20.45
C GLY A 198 -11.68 -26.10 21.62
N ARG A 199 -11.52 -24.83 22.03
CA ARG A 199 -12.35 -24.20 23.07
C ARG A 199 -13.69 -23.76 22.48
N ARG A 200 -14.74 -23.97 23.26
CA ARG A 200 -16.10 -23.54 22.92
C ARG A 200 -16.33 -22.11 23.41
N ILE A 201 -16.89 -21.29 22.55
CA ILE A 201 -17.28 -19.92 22.84
C ILE A 201 -18.80 -19.90 22.71
N PRO A 202 -19.55 -19.52 23.75
CA PRO A 202 -19.11 -18.92 25.02
C PRO A 202 -18.82 -19.90 26.17
N GLU A 203 -19.06 -21.21 26.02
CA GLU A 203 -19.16 -22.15 27.14
C GLU A 203 -17.87 -22.34 27.95
N ASP A 204 -16.71 -22.34 27.27
CA ASP A 204 -15.42 -22.45 27.95
C ASP A 204 -14.79 -21.06 28.17
N MET A 205 -15.07 -20.11 27.28
CA MET A 205 -14.60 -18.72 27.36
C MET A 205 -15.56 -17.80 26.60
N ALA A 206 -16.26 -16.92 27.31
CA ALA A 206 -17.04 -15.85 26.69
C ALA A 206 -16.10 -14.76 26.15
N VAL A 207 -16.47 -14.11 25.04
CA VAL A 207 -15.68 -13.03 24.44
C VAL A 207 -16.60 -11.87 24.10
N ALA A 208 -16.21 -10.66 24.49
CA ALA A 208 -16.85 -9.43 24.11
C ALA A 208 -15.82 -8.44 23.54
N GLY A 209 -16.24 -7.69 22.52
CA GLY A 209 -15.44 -6.68 21.84
C GLY A 209 -15.97 -5.26 22.02
N PHE A 210 -15.48 -4.37 21.17
CA PHE A 210 -15.89 -2.98 21.04
C PHE A 210 -15.65 -2.58 19.59
N ASP A 211 -16.53 -1.80 18.96
CA ASP A 211 -16.50 -1.16 17.63
C ASP A 211 -17.71 -1.55 16.74
N ASP A 212 -18.25 -2.76 16.88
CA ASP A 212 -19.27 -3.38 16.01
C ASP A 212 -18.90 -3.43 14.53
N VAL A 213 -17.68 -3.88 14.24
CA VAL A 213 -17.21 -4.06 12.86
C VAL A 213 -18.07 -5.11 12.15
N GLU A 214 -18.17 -5.01 10.82
CA GLU A 214 -18.98 -5.95 10.04
C GLU A 214 -18.61 -7.42 10.31
N ALA A 215 -17.32 -7.73 10.41
CA ALA A 215 -16.83 -9.08 10.71
C ALA A 215 -17.35 -9.65 12.04
N ALA A 216 -17.74 -8.81 13.02
CA ALA A 216 -18.34 -9.25 14.27
C ALA A 216 -19.68 -9.98 14.06
N ARG A 217 -20.45 -9.59 13.03
CA ARG A 217 -21.75 -10.19 12.67
C ARG A 217 -21.61 -11.60 12.11
N TYR A 218 -20.52 -11.85 11.39
CA TYR A 218 -20.24 -13.11 10.68
C TYR A 218 -19.28 -14.03 11.44
N ALA A 219 -18.78 -13.57 12.59
CA ALA A 219 -17.97 -14.41 13.46
C ALA A 219 -18.77 -15.66 13.89
N THR A 220 -18.06 -16.71 14.28
CA THR A 220 -18.71 -17.93 14.77
C THR A 220 -18.22 -18.21 16.19
N PRO A 221 -19.06 -18.13 17.24
CA PRO A 221 -20.37 -17.45 17.24
C PRO A 221 -20.24 -15.95 16.89
N PRO A 222 -21.33 -15.26 16.51
CA PRO A 222 -21.29 -13.81 16.32
C PRO A 222 -20.88 -13.08 17.60
N LEU A 223 -20.04 -12.05 17.44
CA LEU A 223 -19.36 -11.37 18.53
C LEU A 223 -20.27 -10.32 19.19
N THR A 224 -20.49 -10.44 20.50
CA THR A 224 -21.03 -9.40 21.37
C THR A 224 -20.05 -8.26 21.46
N THR A 225 -20.52 -7.03 21.25
CA THR A 225 -19.65 -5.86 21.11
C THR A 225 -20.39 -4.57 21.48
N VAL A 226 -19.70 -3.43 21.40
CA VAL A 226 -20.23 -2.09 21.60
C VAL A 226 -20.14 -1.31 20.29
N ARG A 227 -21.28 -0.92 19.73
CA ARG A 227 -21.34 -0.10 18.51
C ARG A 227 -21.02 1.35 18.82
N GLN A 228 -20.02 1.86 18.13
CA GLN A 228 -19.77 3.30 18.03
C GLN A 228 -20.66 3.93 16.96
N GLN A 229 -21.18 5.13 17.20
CA GLN A 229 -21.84 5.91 16.17
C GLN A 229 -20.80 6.74 15.40
N VAL A 230 -19.89 6.07 14.68
CA VAL A 230 -18.70 6.69 14.08
C VAL A 230 -19.07 7.82 13.10
N GLY A 231 -20.09 7.62 12.28
CA GLY A 231 -20.60 8.68 11.42
C GLY A 231 -21.14 9.89 12.20
N ALA A 232 -21.72 9.69 13.39
CA ALA A 232 -22.19 10.80 14.24
C ALA A 232 -21.02 11.56 14.90
N ILE A 233 -19.94 10.86 15.25
CA ILE A 233 -18.68 11.47 15.71
C ILE A 233 -18.14 12.40 14.63
N GLY A 234 -18.02 11.93 13.39
CA GLY A 234 -17.57 12.73 12.26
C GLY A 234 -18.47 13.96 11.99
N ARG A 235 -19.80 13.78 12.02
CA ARG A 235 -20.75 14.90 11.86
C ARG A 235 -20.59 15.95 12.96
N THR A 236 -20.43 15.51 14.21
CA THR A 236 -20.29 16.40 15.36
C THR A 236 -19.02 17.23 15.25
N ALA A 237 -17.88 16.63 14.92
CA ALA A 237 -16.63 17.37 14.75
C ALA A 237 -16.68 18.38 13.59
N ALA A 238 -17.28 18.00 12.46
CA ALA A 238 -17.46 18.92 11.35
C ALA A 238 -18.35 20.11 11.73
N GLN A 239 -19.42 19.87 12.50
CA GLN A 239 -20.31 20.93 12.97
C GLN A 239 -19.57 21.90 13.91
N LEU A 240 -18.80 21.38 14.88
CA LEU A 240 -18.00 22.19 15.79
C LEU A 240 -16.98 23.05 15.06
N LEU A 241 -16.28 22.47 14.08
CA LEU A 241 -15.31 23.21 13.27
C LEU A 241 -15.98 24.32 12.46
N LEU A 242 -17.13 24.02 11.82
CA LEU A 242 -17.89 25.03 11.07
C LEU A 242 -18.45 26.14 11.98
N ASP A 243 -18.81 25.82 13.22
CA ASP A 243 -19.21 26.80 14.22
C ASP A 243 -18.06 27.75 14.55
N GLN A 244 -16.85 27.22 14.77
CA GLN A 244 -15.65 28.03 14.98
C GLN A 244 -15.30 28.89 13.75
N LEU A 245 -15.37 28.33 12.55
CA LEU A 245 -15.14 29.07 11.29
C LEU A 245 -16.16 30.18 11.04
N ALA A 246 -17.37 30.04 11.58
CA ALA A 246 -18.40 31.06 11.56
C ALA A 246 -18.26 32.10 12.69
N GLY A 247 -17.22 32.00 13.52
CA GLY A 247 -17.00 32.88 14.68
C GLY A 247 -17.98 32.66 15.83
N ARG A 248 -18.68 31.50 15.86
CA ARG A 248 -19.49 31.11 17.01
C ARG A 248 -18.58 30.58 18.11
N GLU A 249 -18.90 30.91 19.35
CA GLU A 249 -18.18 30.41 20.52
C GLU A 249 -18.51 28.91 20.68
N ALA A 250 -17.70 28.06 20.04
CA ALA A 250 -17.67 26.65 20.36
C ALA A 250 -16.92 26.52 21.68
N ALA A 251 -17.61 26.16 22.76
CA ALA A 251 -16.95 25.86 24.02
C ALA A 251 -15.83 24.85 23.76
N SER A 252 -14.67 25.03 24.38
CA SER A 252 -13.59 24.03 24.43
C SER A 252 -13.97 22.79 25.24
N ALA A 253 -15.26 22.45 25.27
CA ALA A 253 -15.84 21.37 26.02
C ALA A 253 -15.74 20.05 25.24
N GLY A 254 -15.63 18.96 25.98
CA GLY A 254 -15.72 17.62 25.40
C GLY A 254 -17.13 17.30 24.95
N HIS A 255 -17.25 16.79 23.72
CA HIS A 255 -18.50 16.25 23.19
C HIS A 255 -18.43 14.73 23.19
N VAL A 256 -19.34 14.08 23.94
CA VAL A 256 -19.40 12.63 24.02
C VAL A 256 -20.55 12.12 23.17
N VAL A 257 -20.25 11.21 22.23
CA VAL A 257 -21.25 10.56 21.38
C VAL A 257 -21.64 9.21 21.99
N PRO A 258 -22.94 8.96 22.28
CA PRO A 258 -23.38 7.72 22.91
C PRO A 258 -23.02 6.47 22.11
N THR A 259 -22.67 5.40 22.82
CA THR A 259 -22.43 4.07 22.26
C THR A 259 -23.57 3.12 22.63
N THR A 260 -23.70 2.01 21.91
CA THR A 260 -24.78 1.04 22.13
C THR A 260 -24.22 -0.37 22.22
N VAL A 261 -24.54 -1.11 23.28
CA VAL A 261 -24.16 -2.53 23.40
C VAL A 261 -24.97 -3.36 22.40
N VAL A 262 -24.28 -4.20 21.64
CA VAL A 262 -24.85 -5.15 20.68
C VAL A 262 -24.62 -6.56 21.21
N LEU A 263 -25.66 -7.14 21.77
CA LEU A 263 -25.62 -8.48 22.36
C LEU A 263 -25.77 -9.55 21.28
N ARG A 264 -24.81 -10.47 21.24
CA ARG A 264 -24.78 -11.63 20.34
C ARG A 264 -24.42 -12.90 21.11
N ARG A 265 -24.06 -13.97 20.41
CA ARG A 265 -23.87 -15.29 21.01
C ARG A 265 -22.55 -15.48 21.75
N SER A 266 -21.50 -14.70 21.46
CA SER A 266 -20.18 -14.90 22.08
C SER A 266 -20.11 -14.60 23.58
N CYS A 267 -21.14 -13.98 24.17
CA CYS A 267 -21.25 -13.76 25.61
C CYS A 267 -22.18 -14.74 26.34
N GLY A 268 -22.82 -15.68 25.64
CA GLY A 268 -23.84 -16.55 26.24
C GLY A 268 -25.28 -16.09 26.02
N CYS A 269 -25.49 -14.89 25.47
CA CYS A 269 -26.83 -14.48 25.05
C CYS A 269 -27.32 -15.38 23.92
N ALA A 270 -28.34 -16.16 24.23
CA ALA A 270 -29.17 -16.80 23.23
C ALA A 270 -30.42 -15.92 23.01
N PRO A 271 -30.89 -15.77 21.76
CA PRO A 271 -32.24 -15.31 21.53
C PRO A 271 -33.21 -16.21 22.32
N ALA A 272 -34.12 -15.59 23.06
CA ALA A 272 -34.93 -16.30 24.03
C ALA A 272 -35.69 -17.46 23.35
N PRO A 273 -35.76 -18.65 23.98
CA PRO A 273 -36.42 -19.79 23.36
C PRO A 273 -37.89 -19.43 23.06
N PRO A 274 -38.45 -19.95 21.96
CA PRO A 274 -39.84 -19.72 21.61
C PRO A 274 -40.75 -20.13 22.77
N GLY A 275 -41.47 -19.15 23.34
CA GLY A 275 -42.37 -19.32 24.49
C GLY A 275 -42.14 -18.39 25.68
N SER A 276 -41.14 -17.51 25.63
CA SER A 276 -40.79 -16.55 26.69
C SER A 276 -41.37 -15.14 26.46
N ALA A 277 -42.55 -15.03 25.86
CA ALA A 277 -43.27 -13.75 25.74
C ALA A 277 -43.73 -13.24 27.11
N PRO A 278 -43.84 -11.90 27.32
CA PRO A 278 -44.43 -11.34 28.54
C PRO A 278 -45.86 -11.87 28.76
N ALA A 279 -46.23 -12.03 30.03
CA ALA A 279 -47.44 -12.71 30.51
C ALA A 279 -48.79 -12.05 30.13
N THR A 280 -48.85 -11.15 29.15
CA THR A 280 -50.11 -10.50 28.77
C THR A 280 -50.11 -10.10 27.29
N PRO A 281 -50.83 -10.80 26.40
CA PRO A 281 -51.03 -10.34 25.04
C PRO A 281 -51.88 -9.05 25.05
N PRO A 282 -51.58 -8.06 24.17
CA PRO A 282 -52.47 -6.94 23.98
C PRO A 282 -53.84 -7.47 23.53
N GLN A 283 -54.92 -6.94 24.10
CA GLN A 283 -56.29 -7.36 23.78
C GLN A 283 -56.86 -6.49 22.66
N GLY A 284 -57.17 -7.09 21.51
CA GLY A 284 -57.82 -6.41 20.38
C GLY A 284 -57.52 -7.07 19.01
N ALA A 285 -58.41 -6.88 18.02
CA ALA A 285 -58.14 -7.26 16.64
C ALA A 285 -56.96 -6.44 16.10
N GLY A 286 -55.84 -7.10 15.77
CA GLY A 286 -54.58 -6.46 15.36
C GLY A 286 -53.43 -6.53 16.38
N ALA A 287 -53.72 -6.88 17.63
CA ALA A 287 -52.71 -6.96 18.70
C ALA A 287 -51.62 -8.03 18.47
N TRP A 288 -51.97 -9.13 17.80
CA TRP A 288 -51.02 -10.20 17.47
C TRP A 288 -50.01 -9.77 16.40
N ALA A 289 -50.44 -8.94 15.44
CA ALA A 289 -49.60 -8.45 14.34
C ALA A 289 -48.49 -7.55 14.87
N ASP A 290 -48.84 -6.59 15.73
CA ASP A 290 -47.86 -5.71 16.38
C ASP A 290 -46.90 -6.48 17.30
N THR A 291 -47.39 -7.52 17.97
CA THR A 291 -46.57 -8.39 18.84
C THR A 291 -45.57 -9.16 18.00
N LEU A 292 -46.01 -9.82 16.93
CA LEU A 292 -45.14 -10.54 16.01
C LEU A 292 -44.12 -9.60 15.35
N ALA A 293 -44.54 -8.40 14.95
CA ALA A 293 -43.66 -7.39 14.36
C ALA A 293 -42.48 -7.07 15.29
N ARG A 294 -42.79 -6.82 16.57
CA ARG A 294 -41.77 -6.52 17.59
C ARG A 294 -40.88 -7.73 17.86
N GLU A 295 -41.45 -8.93 18.00
CA GLU A 295 -40.67 -10.15 18.22
C GLU A 295 -39.69 -10.43 17.07
N LEU A 296 -40.11 -10.23 15.81
CA LEU A 296 -39.23 -10.42 14.65
C LEU A 296 -38.14 -9.34 14.57
N VAL A 297 -38.45 -8.09 14.90
CA VAL A 297 -37.46 -7.00 14.97
C VAL A 297 -36.48 -7.21 16.14
N ASP A 298 -36.95 -7.68 17.29
CA ASP A 298 -36.09 -8.02 18.42
C ASP A 298 -35.08 -9.11 18.06
N LEU A 299 -35.47 -10.09 17.22
CA LEU A 299 -34.57 -11.10 16.68
C LEU A 299 -33.50 -10.48 15.76
N VAL A 300 -33.85 -9.51 14.92
CA VAL A 300 -32.88 -8.72 14.13
C VAL A 300 -31.90 -7.98 15.05
N GLY A 301 -32.34 -7.57 16.23
CA GLY A 301 -31.53 -6.89 17.25
C GLY A 301 -30.34 -7.70 17.80
N PHE A 302 -30.29 -9.02 17.55
CA PHE A 302 -29.11 -9.84 17.83
C PHE A 302 -28.04 -9.75 16.74
N SER A 303 -28.40 -9.28 15.55
CA SER A 303 -27.47 -9.10 14.43
C SER A 303 -27.06 -7.64 14.25
N ALA A 304 -27.94 -6.69 14.55
CA ALA A 304 -27.71 -5.26 14.42
C ALA A 304 -28.11 -4.49 15.68
N ALA A 305 -27.38 -3.42 16.03
CA ALA A 305 -27.90 -2.43 16.97
C ALA A 305 -29.10 -1.74 16.32
N ILE A 306 -30.25 -1.92 16.95
CA ILE A 306 -31.52 -1.35 16.53
C ILE A 306 -32.06 -0.49 17.66
N ASP A 307 -32.75 0.59 17.30
CA ASP A 307 -33.56 1.32 18.27
C ASP A 307 -34.82 0.50 18.57
N ARG A 308 -34.83 -0.16 19.72
CA ARG A 308 -35.99 -0.97 20.16
C ARG A 308 -37.22 -0.13 20.52
N SER A 309 -37.08 1.19 20.62
CA SER A 309 -38.20 2.11 20.80
C SER A 309 -38.84 2.57 19.49
N ALA A 310 -38.15 2.39 18.36
CA ALA A 310 -38.65 2.76 17.05
C ALA A 310 -39.75 1.79 16.57
N PRO A 311 -40.70 2.25 15.74
CA PRO A 311 -41.68 1.38 15.11
C PRO A 311 -41.02 0.25 14.29
N PRO A 312 -41.51 -1.00 14.33
CA PRO A 312 -40.90 -2.13 13.61
C PRO A 312 -40.66 -1.89 12.12
N ALA A 313 -41.57 -1.18 11.45
CA ALA A 313 -41.47 -0.86 10.02
C ALA A 313 -40.33 0.13 9.69
N GLN A 314 -39.83 0.88 10.67
CA GLN A 314 -38.65 1.73 10.48
C GLN A 314 -37.36 0.89 10.46
N THR A 315 -37.33 -0.19 11.23
CA THR A 315 -36.18 -1.12 11.29
C THR A 315 -36.21 -2.13 10.15
N TRP A 316 -37.37 -2.70 9.85
CA TRP A 316 -37.58 -3.62 8.75
C TRP A 316 -38.78 -3.17 7.91
N PRO A 317 -38.56 -2.36 6.85
CA PRO A 317 -39.63 -1.82 6.02
C PRO A 317 -40.58 -2.88 5.44
N GLY A 318 -40.07 -4.06 5.09
CA GLY A 318 -40.85 -5.17 4.54
C GLY A 318 -41.68 -5.96 5.56
N ILE A 319 -41.58 -5.66 6.86
CA ILE A 319 -42.27 -6.43 7.90
C ILE A 319 -43.79 -6.38 7.77
N ALA A 320 -44.33 -5.26 7.29
CA ALA A 320 -45.76 -5.08 7.08
C ALA A 320 -46.29 -6.04 6.00
N ASP A 321 -45.52 -6.26 4.93
CA ASP A 321 -45.87 -7.22 3.87
C ASP A 321 -45.83 -8.66 4.38
N VAL A 322 -44.87 -8.98 5.24
CA VAL A 322 -44.78 -10.31 5.86
C VAL A 322 -46.01 -10.58 6.75
N ILE A 323 -46.37 -9.64 7.61
CA ILE A 323 -47.54 -9.79 8.50
C ILE A 323 -48.85 -9.85 7.70
N THR A 324 -49.01 -8.96 6.72
CA THR A 324 -50.20 -8.91 5.85
C THR A 324 -50.32 -10.20 5.03
N GLY A 325 -49.21 -10.77 4.57
CA GLY A 325 -49.19 -12.05 3.87
C GLY A 325 -49.65 -13.21 4.74
N LEU A 326 -49.21 -13.27 6.00
CA LEU A 326 -49.65 -14.29 6.94
C LEU A 326 -51.15 -14.16 7.27
N GLU A 327 -51.64 -12.95 7.47
CA GLU A 327 -53.06 -12.68 7.72
C GLU A 327 -53.94 -13.05 6.51
N ALA A 328 -53.51 -12.68 5.30
CA ALA A 328 -54.22 -13.01 4.07
C ALA A 328 -54.28 -14.54 3.85
N ALA A 329 -53.20 -15.26 4.16
CA ALA A 329 -53.16 -16.72 4.10
C ALA A 329 -54.16 -17.36 5.07
N ALA A 330 -54.24 -16.87 6.31
CA ALA A 330 -55.21 -17.33 7.30
C ALA A 330 -56.66 -17.10 6.82
N GLN A 331 -56.96 -15.90 6.32
CA GLN A 331 -58.29 -15.48 5.90
C GLN A 331 -58.72 -15.98 4.50
N GLY A 332 -57.80 -16.58 3.74
CA GLY A 332 -58.05 -17.02 2.36
C GLY A 332 -58.22 -15.85 1.38
N ARG A 333 -57.59 -14.71 1.66
CA ARG A 333 -57.58 -13.51 0.80
C ARG A 333 -56.31 -13.47 -0.05
N PRO A 334 -56.32 -12.76 -1.19
CA PRO A 334 -55.08 -12.49 -1.91
C PRO A 334 -54.16 -11.64 -1.03
N GLY A 335 -52.94 -12.12 -0.83
CA GLY A 335 -51.89 -11.42 -0.08
C GLY A 335 -51.03 -10.51 -0.98
N PRO A 336 -49.95 -9.94 -0.43
CA PRO A 336 -48.95 -9.19 -1.19
C PRO A 336 -48.36 -10.04 -2.32
N GLY A 337 -47.95 -9.37 -3.41
CA GLY A 337 -47.34 -10.05 -4.55
C GLY A 337 -46.02 -10.74 -4.18
N GLY A 338 -45.68 -11.84 -4.87
CA GLY A 338 -44.47 -12.63 -4.57
C GLY A 338 -43.17 -11.81 -4.58
N ALA A 339 -43.05 -10.83 -5.49
CA ALA A 339 -41.88 -9.95 -5.52
C ALA A 339 -41.74 -9.05 -4.28
N ALA A 340 -42.85 -8.61 -3.68
CA ALA A 340 -42.84 -7.82 -2.45
C ALA A 340 -42.38 -8.65 -1.25
N LEU A 341 -42.91 -9.89 -1.13
CA LEU A 341 -42.50 -10.83 -0.08
C LEU A 341 -41.02 -11.24 -0.24
N GLN A 342 -40.57 -11.50 -1.47
CA GLN A 342 -39.17 -11.80 -1.75
C GLN A 342 -38.27 -10.61 -1.36
N GLY A 343 -38.63 -9.38 -1.74
CA GLY A 343 -37.89 -8.18 -1.35
C GLY A 343 -37.88 -7.96 0.17
N ALA A 344 -38.98 -8.23 0.86
CA ALA A 344 -39.08 -8.14 2.31
C ALA A 344 -38.11 -9.09 3.02
N TRP A 345 -38.06 -10.37 2.60
CA TRP A 345 -37.15 -11.36 3.16
C TRP A 345 -35.69 -11.13 2.76
N GLN A 346 -35.43 -10.63 1.56
CA GLN A 346 -34.08 -10.25 1.13
C GLN A 346 -33.52 -9.13 2.03
N HIS A 347 -34.32 -8.10 2.33
CA HIS A 347 -33.93 -7.07 3.29
C HIS A 347 -33.71 -7.66 4.70
N ALA A 348 -34.54 -8.62 5.13
CA ALA A 348 -34.34 -9.29 6.40
C ALA A 348 -33.00 -10.03 6.48
N VAL A 349 -32.57 -10.68 5.39
CA VAL A 349 -31.27 -11.35 5.28
C VAL A 349 -30.11 -10.35 5.36
N GLU A 350 -30.26 -9.15 4.80
CA GLU A 350 -29.27 -8.07 4.89
C GLU A 350 -29.13 -7.54 6.33
N LEU A 351 -30.26 -7.42 7.05
CA LEU A 351 -30.29 -6.97 8.45
C LEU A 351 -29.79 -8.04 9.43
N ALA A 352 -30.14 -9.30 9.20
CA ALA A 352 -29.80 -10.46 10.01
C ALA A 352 -29.02 -11.50 9.20
N PRO A 353 -27.71 -11.29 8.98
CA PRO A 353 -26.89 -12.24 8.24
C PRO A 353 -26.66 -13.57 8.99
N ASP A 354 -27.09 -13.69 10.23
CA ASP A 354 -26.99 -14.93 10.99
C ASP A 354 -28.11 -15.90 10.60
N VAL A 355 -27.71 -17.07 10.07
CA VAL A 355 -28.66 -18.10 9.63
C VAL A 355 -29.55 -18.57 10.78
N ASP A 356 -29.03 -18.67 12.00
CA ASP A 356 -29.82 -19.12 13.14
C ASP A 356 -30.91 -18.11 13.48
N VAL A 357 -30.61 -16.81 13.39
CA VAL A 357 -31.60 -15.73 13.60
C VAL A 357 -32.70 -15.81 12.54
N LEU A 358 -32.34 -15.99 11.27
CA LEU A 358 -33.31 -16.14 10.18
C LEU A 358 -34.22 -17.36 10.37
N LEU A 359 -33.66 -18.49 10.80
CA LEU A 359 -34.44 -19.69 11.12
C LEU A 359 -35.39 -19.46 12.30
N MET A 360 -34.97 -18.71 13.31
CA MET A 360 -35.84 -18.34 14.44
C MET A 360 -36.97 -17.40 14.03
N MET A 361 -36.71 -16.45 13.12
CA MET A 361 -37.76 -15.61 12.54
C MET A 361 -38.81 -16.46 11.81
N LEU A 362 -38.36 -17.46 11.04
CA LEU A 362 -39.25 -18.38 10.32
C LEU A 362 -40.07 -19.27 11.28
N ASP A 363 -39.44 -19.80 12.32
CA ASP A 363 -40.13 -20.57 13.37
C ASP A 363 -41.17 -19.71 14.10
N ARG A 364 -40.84 -18.45 14.39
CA ARG A 364 -41.76 -17.54 15.04
C ARG A 364 -42.95 -17.15 14.16
N LEU A 365 -42.71 -16.94 12.87
CA LEU A 365 -43.75 -16.74 11.87
C LEU A 365 -44.71 -17.94 11.79
N GLU A 366 -44.16 -19.16 11.82
CA GLU A 366 -44.94 -20.40 11.81
C GLU A 366 -45.80 -20.54 13.07
N GLN A 367 -45.24 -20.25 14.24
CA GLN A 367 -45.98 -20.27 15.52
C GLN A 367 -47.11 -19.25 15.55
N ALA A 368 -46.89 -18.04 15.01
CA ALA A 368 -47.93 -17.03 14.90
C ALA A 368 -49.07 -17.48 13.96
N GLY A 369 -48.74 -18.10 12.83
CA GLY A 369 -49.72 -18.71 11.93
C GLY A 369 -50.55 -19.79 12.62
N GLN A 370 -49.91 -20.66 13.40
CA GLN A 370 -50.63 -21.67 14.19
C GLN A 370 -51.51 -21.06 15.30
N ALA A 371 -51.10 -19.94 15.90
CA ALA A 371 -51.90 -19.23 16.90
C ALA A 371 -53.17 -18.62 16.27
N LEU A 372 -53.06 -18.04 15.06
CA LEU A 372 -54.19 -17.52 14.31
C LEU A 372 -55.27 -18.60 14.06
N LEU A 373 -54.85 -19.79 13.64
CA LEU A 373 -55.75 -20.94 13.45
C LEU A 373 -56.51 -21.33 14.72
N ARG A 374 -55.87 -21.20 15.89
CA ARG A 374 -56.50 -21.51 17.19
C ARG A 374 -57.51 -20.43 17.60
N SER A 375 -57.24 -19.16 17.29
CA SER A 375 -58.09 -18.03 17.68
C SER A 375 -59.39 -17.92 16.88
N ASP A 376 -59.43 -18.36 15.62
CA ASP A 376 -60.58 -18.14 14.72
C ASP A 376 -61.70 -19.19 14.89
N GLY A 377 -61.53 -20.17 15.80
CA GLY A 377 -62.56 -21.14 16.18
C GLY A 377 -63.06 -22.09 15.08
N ARG A 378 -62.62 -21.89 13.82
CA ARG A 378 -62.93 -22.71 12.64
C ARG A 378 -61.66 -23.44 12.22
N ARG A 379 -61.61 -24.75 12.43
CA ARG A 379 -60.63 -25.63 11.76
C ARG A 379 -61.01 -25.78 10.28
N ASP A 380 -60.81 -24.73 9.50
CA ASP A 380 -60.78 -24.84 8.04
C ASP A 380 -59.44 -25.48 7.64
N GLY A 381 -59.45 -26.75 7.21
CA GLY A 381 -58.24 -27.43 6.74
C GLY A 381 -57.56 -26.70 5.58
N GLY A 382 -58.32 -25.89 4.82
CA GLY A 382 -57.75 -25.00 3.81
C GLY A 382 -56.92 -23.86 4.38
N ALA A 383 -57.26 -23.32 5.56
CA ALA A 383 -56.48 -22.26 6.21
C ALA A 383 -55.12 -22.77 6.69
N GLU A 384 -55.08 -23.99 7.24
CA GLU A 384 -53.85 -24.66 7.64
C GLU A 384 -52.91 -24.86 6.46
N GLU A 385 -53.42 -25.37 5.33
CA GLU A 385 -52.62 -25.58 4.13
C GLU A 385 -52.12 -24.27 3.50
N ARG A 386 -52.94 -23.20 3.50
CA ARG A 386 -52.55 -21.87 3.02
C ARG A 386 -51.44 -21.25 3.87
N ILE A 387 -51.54 -21.32 5.20
CA ILE A 387 -50.50 -20.82 6.12
C ILE A 387 -49.21 -21.64 5.94
N ALA A 388 -49.32 -22.97 5.85
CA ALA A 388 -48.15 -23.82 5.61
C ALA A 388 -47.49 -23.51 4.25
N ALA A 389 -48.28 -23.23 3.21
CA ALA A 389 -47.77 -22.80 1.91
C ALA A 389 -47.07 -21.43 1.99
N TYR A 390 -47.63 -20.49 2.75
CA TYR A 390 -47.03 -19.17 3.00
C TYR A 390 -45.67 -19.28 3.70
N VAL A 391 -45.60 -20.05 4.80
CA VAL A 391 -44.33 -20.29 5.53
C VAL A 391 -43.30 -21.01 4.64
N ARG A 392 -43.72 -21.99 3.82
CA ARG A 392 -42.82 -22.62 2.82
C ARG A 392 -42.30 -21.62 1.79
N GLY A 393 -43.13 -20.66 1.38
CA GLY A 393 -42.73 -19.53 0.53
C GLY A 393 -41.67 -18.66 1.21
N ALA A 394 -41.94 -18.21 2.43
CA ALA A 394 -41.00 -17.42 3.24
C ALA A 394 -39.65 -18.14 3.43
N ARG A 395 -39.65 -19.45 3.73
CA ARG A 395 -38.42 -20.26 3.83
C ARG A 395 -37.62 -20.24 2.52
N ARG A 396 -38.30 -20.33 1.37
CA ARG A 396 -37.65 -20.27 0.05
C ARG A 396 -37.06 -18.89 -0.21
N ASP A 397 -37.78 -17.83 0.10
CA ASP A 397 -37.34 -16.45 -0.11
C ASP A 397 -36.13 -16.11 0.77
N VAL A 398 -36.13 -16.53 2.04
CA VAL A 398 -34.97 -16.42 2.94
C VAL A 398 -33.76 -17.18 2.39
N MET A 399 -33.94 -18.42 1.94
CA MET A 399 -32.84 -19.21 1.35
C MET A 399 -32.31 -18.59 0.06
N ALA A 400 -33.20 -18.11 -0.82
CA ALA A 400 -32.82 -17.43 -2.05
C ALA A 400 -32.06 -16.12 -1.76
N GLY A 401 -32.56 -15.31 -0.82
CA GLY A 401 -31.88 -14.11 -0.34
C GLY A 401 -30.52 -14.42 0.25
N ARG A 402 -30.39 -15.52 1.01
CA ARG A 402 -29.10 -15.95 1.58
C ARG A 402 -28.11 -16.37 0.51
N VAL A 403 -28.53 -17.19 -0.44
CA VAL A 403 -27.67 -17.59 -1.57
C VAL A 403 -27.25 -16.36 -2.37
N ALA A 404 -28.15 -15.41 -2.61
CA ALA A 404 -27.81 -14.17 -3.30
C ALA A 404 -26.78 -13.34 -2.52
N ALA A 405 -26.94 -13.21 -1.20
CA ALA A 405 -26.00 -12.49 -0.34
C ALA A 405 -24.61 -13.16 -0.30
N GLU A 406 -24.55 -14.49 -0.22
CA GLU A 406 -23.29 -15.24 -0.24
C GLU A 406 -22.60 -15.18 -1.61
N THR A 407 -23.36 -15.30 -2.70
CA THR A 407 -22.81 -15.13 -4.06
C THR A 407 -22.27 -13.72 -4.24
N ALA A 408 -23.01 -12.68 -3.84
CA ALA A 408 -22.53 -11.30 -3.90
C ALA A 408 -21.25 -11.10 -3.09
N ARG A 409 -21.13 -11.73 -1.91
CA ARG A 409 -19.91 -11.71 -1.09
C ARG A 409 -18.75 -12.43 -1.77
N ALA A 410 -18.98 -13.58 -2.40
CA ALA A 410 -17.96 -14.33 -3.12
C ALA A 410 -17.46 -13.56 -4.35
N ASP A 411 -18.38 -12.99 -5.13
CA ASP A 411 -18.08 -12.15 -6.29
C ASP A 411 -17.27 -10.91 -5.88
N TYR A 412 -17.64 -10.31 -4.75
CA TYR A 412 -16.90 -9.21 -4.15
C TYR A 412 -15.44 -9.58 -3.78
N LEU A 413 -15.24 -10.71 -3.09
CA LEU A 413 -13.89 -11.18 -2.74
C LEU A 413 -13.06 -11.56 -3.97
N ASN A 414 -13.67 -12.18 -4.99
CA ASN A 414 -13.00 -12.47 -6.25
C ASN A 414 -12.58 -11.18 -6.99
N GLY A 415 -13.47 -10.18 -7.02
CA GLY A 415 -13.14 -8.87 -7.58
C GLY A 415 -11.94 -8.20 -6.89
N LEU A 416 -11.85 -8.30 -5.55
CA LEU A 416 -10.69 -7.82 -4.80
C LEU A 416 -9.38 -8.53 -5.16
N LEU A 417 -9.43 -9.85 -5.39
CA LEU A 417 -8.25 -10.62 -5.82
C LEU A 417 -7.80 -10.21 -7.23
N ASP A 418 -8.74 -10.06 -8.16
CA ASP A 418 -8.46 -9.62 -9.54
C ASP A 418 -7.83 -8.22 -9.55
N ILE A 419 -8.37 -7.30 -8.77
CA ILE A 419 -7.82 -5.94 -8.63
C ILE A 419 -6.41 -5.97 -8.06
N ASN A 420 -6.18 -6.74 -6.99
CA ASN A 420 -4.85 -6.87 -6.40
C ASN A 420 -3.83 -7.43 -7.41
N LEU A 421 -4.23 -8.39 -8.24
CA LEU A 421 -3.38 -8.93 -9.29
C LEU A 421 -3.05 -7.87 -10.35
N VAL A 422 -4.06 -7.16 -10.87
CA VAL A 422 -3.89 -6.09 -11.87
C VAL A 422 -3.01 -4.96 -11.36
N VAL A 423 -3.23 -4.51 -10.11
CA VAL A 423 -2.41 -3.46 -9.49
C VAL A 423 -0.97 -3.93 -9.37
N ARG A 424 -0.75 -5.18 -8.93
CA ARG A 424 0.60 -5.74 -8.80
C ARG A 424 1.33 -5.86 -10.12
N GLU A 425 0.68 -6.37 -11.15
CA GLU A 425 1.25 -6.46 -12.50
C GLU A 425 1.62 -5.06 -13.01
N THR A 426 0.72 -4.09 -12.90
CA THR A 426 0.97 -2.71 -13.33
C THR A 426 2.18 -2.07 -12.61
N LEU A 427 2.26 -2.24 -11.28
CA LEU A 427 3.32 -1.62 -10.47
C LEU A 427 4.68 -2.31 -10.60
N LEU A 428 4.72 -3.61 -10.88
CA LEU A 428 5.96 -4.40 -10.95
C LEU A 428 6.49 -4.60 -12.39
N GLU A 429 5.63 -4.71 -13.40
CA GLU A 429 6.01 -5.02 -14.79
C GLU A 429 6.33 -3.78 -15.65
N SER A 430 6.04 -2.57 -15.16
CA SER A 430 6.28 -1.30 -15.85
C SER A 430 7.76 -1.03 -16.20
N GLY A 431 8.70 -1.89 -15.80
CA GLY A 431 10.13 -1.77 -16.11
C GLY A 431 10.69 -2.78 -17.13
N GLU A 432 9.96 -3.80 -17.59
CA GLU A 432 10.57 -4.93 -18.31
C GLU A 432 10.36 -4.96 -19.83
N THR A 433 9.47 -4.14 -20.39
CA THR A 433 9.24 -4.11 -21.84
C THR A 433 9.50 -2.72 -22.42
N GLY A 434 10.47 -2.61 -23.32
CA GLY A 434 10.73 -1.42 -24.15
C GLY A 434 9.62 -1.12 -25.16
N ARG A 435 8.35 -1.36 -24.82
CA ARG A 435 7.16 -1.09 -25.63
C ARG A 435 6.13 -0.32 -24.80
N GLY A 436 6.16 1.01 -24.93
CA GLY A 436 5.10 1.91 -24.47
C GLY A 436 5.09 2.14 -22.96
N SER A 437 5.33 3.39 -22.55
CA SER A 437 5.19 3.85 -21.17
C SER A 437 3.73 3.69 -20.69
N THR A 438 3.37 2.54 -20.13
CA THR A 438 2.11 2.40 -19.39
C THR A 438 2.24 3.20 -18.10
N SER A 439 1.28 4.11 -17.90
CA SER A 439 1.28 5.01 -16.75
C SER A 439 1.30 4.23 -15.43
N LYS A 440 2.18 4.59 -14.48
CA LYS A 440 2.23 3.93 -13.15
C LYS A 440 0.99 4.21 -12.32
N LEU A 441 0.14 5.13 -12.75
CA LEU A 441 -1.17 5.40 -12.17
C LEU A 441 -2.34 4.73 -12.90
N SER A 442 -2.10 3.87 -13.91
CA SER A 442 -3.20 3.21 -14.64
C SER A 442 -4.01 2.25 -13.77
N TRP A 443 -3.41 1.70 -12.71
CA TRP A 443 -4.12 0.86 -11.72
C TRP A 443 -5.25 1.61 -11.00
N LEU A 444 -5.22 2.95 -10.97
CA LEU A 444 -6.29 3.76 -10.37
C LEU A 444 -7.66 3.51 -11.02
N SER A 445 -7.72 3.14 -12.31
CA SER A 445 -8.98 2.77 -12.95
C SER A 445 -9.55 1.44 -12.44
N ALA A 446 -8.69 0.50 -12.03
CA ALA A 446 -9.12 -0.78 -11.49
C ALA A 446 -9.75 -0.64 -10.09
N VAL A 447 -9.38 0.41 -9.35
CA VAL A 447 -9.82 0.67 -7.97
C VAL A 447 -10.89 1.77 -7.86
N GLN A 448 -11.58 2.07 -8.95
CA GLN A 448 -12.66 3.08 -9.02
C GLN A 448 -12.27 4.49 -8.54
N MET A 449 -11.01 4.87 -8.71
CA MET A 449 -10.56 6.23 -8.40
C MET A 449 -10.89 7.14 -9.58
N SER A 450 -11.46 8.32 -9.30
CA SER A 450 -11.86 9.24 -10.37
C SER A 450 -10.68 10.06 -10.90
N TRP A 451 -9.61 10.18 -10.11
CA TRP A 451 -8.40 10.94 -10.48
C TRP A 451 -7.24 10.63 -9.53
N GLY A 452 -6.02 10.74 -10.01
CA GLY A 452 -4.83 10.78 -9.17
C GLY A 452 -3.68 11.57 -9.77
N CYS A 453 -2.83 12.10 -8.90
CA CYS A 453 -1.61 12.82 -9.25
C CYS A 453 -0.48 12.40 -8.32
N LEU A 454 0.61 11.97 -8.94
CA LEU A 454 1.85 11.63 -8.28
C LEU A 454 2.82 12.80 -8.42
N ALA A 455 3.32 13.31 -7.30
CA ALA A 455 4.32 14.35 -7.29
C ALA A 455 5.46 14.03 -6.33
N MET A 456 6.70 14.36 -6.71
CA MET A 456 7.91 14.07 -5.96
C MET A 456 8.56 15.36 -5.47
N TRP A 457 9.28 15.27 -4.37
CA TRP A 457 10.01 16.41 -3.83
C TRP A 457 11.26 16.71 -4.67
N ASP A 458 11.44 17.96 -5.07
CA ASP A 458 12.67 18.42 -5.75
C ASP A 458 13.86 18.53 -4.80
N GLU A 459 13.60 19.04 -3.61
CA GLU A 459 14.55 19.21 -2.52
C GLU A 459 14.01 18.48 -1.28
N PRO A 460 14.82 18.25 -0.22
CA PRO A 460 14.30 17.69 1.02
C PRO A 460 13.07 18.46 1.53
N PRO A 461 12.04 17.76 2.05
CA PRO A 461 10.79 18.39 2.47
C PRO A 461 11.03 19.47 3.55
N GLY A 462 10.37 20.61 3.40
CA GLY A 462 10.49 21.74 4.33
C GLY A 462 9.67 22.97 3.92
N PRO A 463 9.75 24.07 4.69
CA PRO A 463 9.01 25.29 4.41
C PRO A 463 9.40 25.90 3.05
N GLY A 464 8.45 25.95 2.11
CA GLY A 464 8.69 26.45 0.74
C GLY A 464 9.14 25.38 -0.26
N ALA A 465 9.20 24.11 0.15
CA ALA A 465 9.48 23.01 -0.76
C ALA A 465 8.38 22.90 -1.84
N ALA A 466 8.82 22.61 -3.06
CA ALA A 466 7.95 22.38 -4.20
C ALA A 466 7.88 20.88 -4.54
N LEU A 467 6.70 20.49 -5.01
CA LEU A 467 6.42 19.17 -5.55
C LEU A 467 6.42 19.25 -7.06
N ARG A 468 7.21 18.40 -7.70
CA ARG A 468 7.21 18.20 -9.15
C ARG A 468 6.29 17.06 -9.52
N VAL A 469 5.28 17.33 -10.34
CA VAL A 469 4.38 16.31 -10.87
C VAL A 469 5.19 15.34 -11.73
N VAL A 470 5.15 14.07 -11.37
CA VAL A 470 5.72 12.99 -12.19
C VAL A 470 4.67 12.49 -13.15
N GLU A 471 3.45 12.28 -12.66
CA GLU A 471 2.38 11.66 -13.43
C GLU A 471 1.01 12.08 -12.90
N SER A 472 0.01 12.07 -13.77
CA SER A 472 -1.39 12.18 -13.40
C SER A 472 -2.27 11.31 -14.27
N ALA A 473 -3.33 10.77 -13.69
CA ALA A 473 -4.30 9.93 -14.36
C ALA A 473 -5.72 10.37 -13.99
N CYS A 474 -6.59 10.46 -15.00
CA CYS A 474 -8.00 10.76 -14.83
C CYS A 474 -8.81 9.68 -15.55
N PRO A 475 -9.20 8.59 -14.86
CA PRO A 475 -10.01 7.54 -15.48
C PRO A 475 -11.34 8.09 -16.00
N GLY A 476 -11.56 8.02 -17.32
CA GLY A 476 -12.85 8.34 -17.96
C GLY A 476 -13.04 9.78 -18.46
N GLU A 477 -12.18 10.74 -18.13
CA GLU A 477 -12.22 12.12 -18.67
C GLU A 477 -10.82 12.58 -19.12
N ALA A 478 -10.73 13.20 -20.30
CA ALA A 478 -9.46 13.68 -20.87
C ALA A 478 -9.05 15.10 -20.41
N ALA A 479 -9.67 15.68 -19.38
CA ALA A 479 -9.50 17.10 -19.04
C ALA A 479 -8.82 17.36 -17.67
N ALA A 480 -7.85 18.28 -17.69
CA ALA A 480 -7.08 18.87 -16.58
C ALA A 480 -6.13 17.95 -15.80
N SER A 481 -5.55 16.93 -16.45
CA SER A 481 -4.36 16.26 -15.93
C SER A 481 -3.16 17.22 -15.95
N PRO A 482 -2.52 17.52 -14.80
CA PRO A 482 -1.31 18.35 -14.79
C PRO A 482 -0.20 17.71 -15.63
N ALA A 483 0.49 18.54 -16.42
CA ALA A 483 1.60 18.08 -17.24
C ALA A 483 2.76 17.57 -16.35
N PRO A 484 3.38 16.42 -16.68
CA PRO A 484 4.62 15.99 -16.05
C PRO A 484 5.67 17.10 -16.05
N GLY A 485 6.38 17.28 -14.93
CA GLY A 485 7.36 18.34 -14.71
C GLY A 485 6.79 19.63 -14.10
N THR A 486 5.47 19.78 -14.01
CA THR A 486 4.84 20.95 -13.35
C THR A 486 5.24 21.01 -11.88
N CYS A 487 5.75 22.14 -11.41
CA CYS A 487 6.16 22.35 -10.02
C CYS A 487 5.14 23.21 -9.29
N VAL A 488 4.72 22.78 -8.10
CA VAL A 488 3.74 23.49 -7.26
C VAL A 488 4.24 23.54 -5.82
N PRO A 489 4.08 24.66 -5.10
CA PRO A 489 4.37 24.73 -3.67
C PRO A 489 3.56 23.69 -2.89
N ALA A 490 4.15 23.05 -1.88
CA ALA A 490 3.45 22.07 -1.05
C ALA A 490 2.16 22.61 -0.41
N SER A 491 2.13 23.91 -0.08
CA SER A 491 0.97 24.62 0.48
C SER A 491 -0.22 24.74 -0.46
N GLU A 492 -0.01 24.55 -1.77
CA GLU A 492 -1.04 24.68 -2.80
C GLU A 492 -1.28 23.37 -3.54
N PHE A 493 -0.61 22.28 -3.16
CA PHE A 493 -0.72 21.00 -3.84
C PHE A 493 -1.88 20.14 -3.30
N PRO A 494 -2.68 19.48 -4.17
CA PRO A 494 -2.89 19.82 -5.58
C PRO A 494 -3.77 21.09 -5.69
N PRO A 495 -3.54 21.96 -6.69
CA PRO A 495 -4.39 23.11 -6.93
C PRO A 495 -5.82 22.69 -7.24
N ALA A 496 -6.80 23.44 -6.72
CA ALA A 496 -8.23 23.15 -6.90
C ALA A 496 -8.65 23.02 -8.38
N GLY A 497 -7.96 23.73 -9.29
CA GLY A 497 -8.22 23.67 -10.73
C GLY A 497 -7.95 22.31 -11.37
N TRP A 498 -7.08 21.48 -10.79
CA TRP A 498 -6.74 20.13 -11.30
C TRP A 498 -7.76 19.07 -10.90
N LEU A 499 -8.59 19.36 -9.90
CA LEU A 499 -9.53 18.38 -9.36
C LEU A 499 -10.70 18.14 -10.33
N PRO A 500 -11.24 16.91 -10.39
CA PRO A 500 -12.43 16.61 -11.17
C PRO A 500 -13.62 17.48 -10.80
N ALA A 501 -14.52 17.71 -11.76
CA ALA A 501 -15.73 18.51 -11.52
C ALA A 501 -16.57 17.96 -10.35
N ALA A 502 -16.66 16.64 -10.18
CA ALA A 502 -17.36 16.01 -9.07
C ALA A 502 -16.82 16.46 -7.70
N VAL A 503 -15.50 16.48 -7.52
CA VAL A 503 -14.88 16.94 -6.27
C VAL A 503 -15.02 18.45 -6.09
N ARG A 504 -14.84 19.23 -7.16
CA ARG A 504 -15.02 20.69 -7.16
C ARG A 504 -16.46 21.15 -6.96
N ALA A 505 -17.43 20.29 -7.22
CA ALA A 505 -18.86 20.53 -7.00
C ALA A 505 -19.35 19.92 -5.68
N GLY A 506 -18.48 19.27 -4.90
CA GLY A 506 -18.82 18.68 -3.61
C GLY A 506 -19.66 17.42 -3.76
N GLY A 507 -19.47 16.64 -4.82
CA GLY A 507 -20.03 15.30 -4.97
C GLY A 507 -19.45 14.31 -3.94
N ASP A 508 -19.82 13.03 -4.03
CA ASP A 508 -19.47 11.99 -3.04
C ASP A 508 -18.00 11.55 -3.06
N HIS A 509 -17.09 12.42 -3.51
CA HIS A 509 -15.66 12.15 -3.59
C HIS A 509 -14.87 13.08 -2.67
N VAL A 510 -13.79 12.55 -2.10
CA VAL A 510 -12.86 13.27 -1.23
C VAL A 510 -11.46 13.21 -1.82
N LEU A 511 -10.73 14.32 -1.70
CA LEU A 511 -9.31 14.38 -2.02
C LEU A 511 -8.50 13.78 -0.87
N ARG A 512 -7.64 12.83 -1.19
CA ARG A 512 -6.82 12.07 -0.25
C ARG A 512 -5.34 12.27 -0.59
N LEU A 513 -4.54 12.68 0.38
CA LEU A 513 -3.11 12.93 0.25
C LEU A 513 -2.32 11.87 1.03
N ILE A 514 -1.54 11.08 0.31
CA ILE A 514 -0.81 9.93 0.82
C ILE A 514 0.69 10.19 0.67
N PRO A 515 1.47 10.24 1.76
CA PRO A 515 2.91 10.42 1.66
C PRO A 515 3.59 9.15 1.15
N LEU A 516 4.56 9.33 0.26
CA LEU A 516 5.43 8.27 -0.23
C LEU A 516 6.71 8.27 0.60
N ARG A 517 6.83 7.29 1.49
CA ARG A 517 7.96 7.18 2.42
C ARG A 517 8.82 5.95 2.10
N SER A 518 10.12 6.17 2.02
CA SER A 518 11.15 5.13 2.07
C SER A 518 11.75 5.10 3.49
N GLN A 519 12.56 4.08 3.81
CA GLN A 519 13.21 3.93 5.13
C GLN A 519 13.98 5.18 5.55
N ASP A 520 14.61 5.89 4.59
CA ASP A 520 15.52 7.01 4.89
C ASP A 520 15.00 8.39 4.44
N ARG A 521 13.87 8.48 3.72
CA ARG A 521 13.41 9.76 3.16
C ARG A 521 11.93 9.77 2.76
N GLU A 522 11.26 10.91 2.95
CA GLU A 522 9.99 11.21 2.26
C GLU A 522 10.28 11.61 0.82
N ARG A 523 9.71 10.88 -0.15
CA ARG A 523 10.02 11.04 -1.58
C ARG A 523 9.02 11.90 -2.34
N GLY A 524 7.77 11.91 -1.90
CA GLY A 524 6.71 12.64 -2.57
C GLY A 524 5.34 12.40 -1.95
N LEU A 525 4.31 12.75 -2.70
CA LEU A 525 2.91 12.58 -2.36
C LEU A 525 2.16 11.95 -3.53
N LEU A 526 1.22 11.07 -3.19
CA LEU A 526 0.17 10.60 -4.06
C LEU A 526 -1.14 11.27 -3.64
N ALA A 527 -1.69 12.10 -4.52
CA ALA A 527 -3.01 12.68 -4.38
C ALA A 527 -4.03 11.83 -5.16
N VAL A 528 -5.10 11.36 -4.52
CA VAL A 528 -6.17 10.61 -5.20
C VAL A 528 -7.53 11.17 -4.85
N CYS A 529 -8.43 11.19 -5.82
CA CYS A 529 -9.84 11.48 -5.62
C CYS A 529 -10.61 10.16 -5.63
N ALA A 530 -11.28 9.89 -4.52
CA ALA A 530 -11.98 8.63 -4.31
C ALA A 530 -13.35 8.86 -3.69
N PRO A 531 -14.29 7.92 -3.85
CA PRO A 531 -15.51 7.92 -3.07
C PRO A 531 -15.25 8.07 -1.56
N VAL A 532 -16.20 8.71 -0.89
CA VAL A 532 -16.21 8.88 0.57
C VAL A 532 -16.29 7.51 1.27
N SER A 533 -17.15 6.63 0.77
CA SER A 533 -17.19 5.23 1.15
C SER A 533 -15.94 4.50 0.65
N SER A 534 -15.53 3.44 1.36
CA SER A 534 -14.41 2.62 0.88
C SER A 534 -14.75 2.04 -0.49
N PRO A 535 -14.04 2.40 -1.57
CA PRO A 535 -14.28 1.85 -2.88
C PRO A 535 -13.99 0.36 -2.81
N LEU A 536 -14.97 -0.45 -3.21
CA LEU A 536 -14.84 -1.91 -3.23
C LEU A 536 -14.40 -2.49 -1.88
N GLY A 537 -14.75 -1.84 -0.76
CA GLY A 537 -14.45 -2.25 0.61
C GLY A 537 -12.98 -2.54 0.90
N LEU A 538 -12.07 -1.84 0.21
CA LEU A 538 -10.64 -1.88 0.49
C LEU A 538 -10.37 -1.61 1.97
N ASP A 539 -9.55 -2.46 2.57
CA ASP A 539 -9.01 -2.22 3.90
C ASP A 539 -7.81 -1.26 3.79
N HIS A 540 -7.43 -0.65 4.90
CA HIS A 540 -6.26 0.23 4.96
C HIS A 540 -4.96 -0.44 4.48
N ARG A 541 -4.83 -1.75 4.71
CA ARG A 541 -3.68 -2.56 4.30
C ARG A 541 -3.50 -2.68 2.79
N ASP A 542 -4.59 -2.73 2.02
CA ASP A 542 -4.51 -2.90 0.56
C ASP A 542 -3.83 -1.68 -0.08
N MET A 543 -4.29 -0.49 0.30
CA MET A 543 -3.73 0.77 -0.19
C MET A 543 -2.28 0.98 0.29
N ASP A 544 -1.96 0.60 1.52
CA ASP A 544 -0.58 0.68 2.04
C ASP A 544 0.38 -0.23 1.30
N MET A 545 -0.07 -1.46 1.02
CA MET A 545 0.69 -2.39 0.20
C MET A 545 0.94 -1.82 -1.19
N TRP A 546 -0.08 -1.28 -1.87
CA TRP A 546 0.07 -0.72 -3.21
C TRP A 546 0.95 0.54 -3.24
N VAL A 547 0.83 1.40 -2.23
CA VAL A 547 1.68 2.60 -2.08
C VAL A 547 3.13 2.19 -1.81
N ALA A 548 3.36 1.16 -0.98
CA ALA A 548 4.69 0.62 -0.74
C ALA A 548 5.29 0.01 -2.03
N MET A 549 4.49 -0.71 -2.81
CA MET A 549 4.92 -1.26 -4.11
C MET A 549 5.22 -0.17 -5.13
N LEU A 550 4.41 0.90 -5.18
CA LEU A 550 4.68 2.08 -6.00
C LEU A 550 6.02 2.72 -5.59
N ASN A 551 6.26 2.88 -4.29
CA ASN A 551 7.54 3.40 -3.80
C ASN A 551 8.72 2.48 -4.18
N ALA A 552 8.60 1.17 -3.97
CA ALA A 552 9.62 0.19 -4.34
C ALA A 552 9.92 0.19 -5.85
N SER A 553 8.90 0.36 -6.70
CA SER A 553 9.05 0.52 -8.14
C SER A 553 9.91 1.74 -8.50
N PHE A 554 9.69 2.89 -7.83
CA PHE A 554 10.53 4.07 -8.02
C PHE A 554 11.93 3.95 -7.44
N GLU A 555 12.13 3.18 -6.36
CA GLU A 555 13.47 2.89 -5.83
C GLU A 555 14.25 2.03 -6.84
N ARG A 556 13.61 0.98 -7.36
CA ARG A 556 14.18 0.10 -8.40
C ARG A 556 14.62 0.90 -9.62
N GLU A 557 13.79 1.80 -10.15
CA GLU A 557 14.15 2.64 -11.30
C GLU A 557 15.30 3.60 -11.01
N SER A 558 15.30 4.24 -9.84
CA SER A 558 16.39 5.14 -9.43
C SER A 558 17.72 4.39 -9.31
N LEU A 559 17.69 3.16 -8.79
CA LEU A 559 18.86 2.28 -8.67
C LEU A 559 19.34 1.82 -10.05
N ILE A 560 18.44 1.39 -10.93
CA ILE A 560 18.77 1.01 -12.31
C ILE A 560 19.39 2.21 -13.05
N GLY A 561 18.81 3.41 -12.92
CA GLY A 561 19.36 4.63 -13.53
C GLY A 561 20.77 4.93 -13.02
N SER A 562 21.00 4.83 -11.71
CA SER A 562 22.32 5.03 -11.11
C SER A 562 23.33 3.98 -11.57
N LEU A 563 22.91 2.72 -11.69
CA LEU A 563 23.74 1.62 -12.19
C LEU A 563 24.11 1.83 -13.67
N VAL A 564 23.16 2.27 -14.51
CA VAL A 564 23.42 2.59 -15.92
C VAL A 564 24.40 3.76 -16.03
N GLU A 565 24.26 4.81 -15.21
CA GLU A 565 25.22 5.90 -15.16
C GLU A 565 26.62 5.43 -14.74
N GLU A 566 26.71 4.56 -13.73
CA GLU A 566 27.96 3.99 -13.25
C GLU A 566 28.61 3.07 -14.30
N GLU A 567 27.82 2.26 -15.00
CA GLU A 567 28.27 1.43 -16.12
C GLU A 567 28.83 2.32 -17.25
N GLN A 568 28.12 3.39 -17.61
CA GLN A 568 28.58 4.35 -18.61
C GLN A 568 29.88 5.04 -18.19
N ARG A 569 30.00 5.47 -16.93
CA ARG A 569 31.24 6.07 -16.40
C ARG A 569 32.40 5.08 -16.43
N THR A 570 32.15 3.83 -16.04
CA THR A 570 33.14 2.75 -16.02
C THR A 570 33.59 2.41 -17.44
N ARG A 571 32.64 2.29 -18.38
CA ARG A 571 32.93 2.05 -19.79
C ARG A 571 33.75 3.19 -20.40
N ALA A 572 33.40 4.43 -20.13
CA ALA A 572 34.15 5.60 -20.59
C ALA A 572 35.56 5.69 -19.95
N ALA A 573 35.74 5.18 -18.73
CA ALA A 573 37.06 5.05 -18.11
C ALA A 573 37.90 3.95 -18.80
N TYR A 574 37.31 2.78 -19.03
CA TYR A 574 37.96 1.67 -19.75
C TYR A 574 38.37 2.06 -21.18
N GLU A 575 37.50 2.75 -21.92
CA GLU A 575 37.81 3.25 -23.26
C GLU A 575 38.96 4.27 -23.25
N ARG A 576 39.03 5.14 -22.23
CA ARG A 576 40.18 6.05 -22.04
C ARG A 576 41.47 5.31 -21.73
N GLU A 577 41.43 4.32 -20.84
CA GLU A 577 42.59 3.49 -20.51
C GLU A 577 43.09 2.73 -21.74
N ARG A 578 42.18 2.15 -22.52
CA ARG A 578 42.50 1.48 -23.78
C ARG A 578 43.11 2.44 -24.80
N ALA A 579 42.56 3.64 -24.95
CA ALA A 579 43.11 4.66 -25.86
C ALA A 579 44.52 5.11 -25.42
N LEU A 580 44.77 5.25 -24.11
CA LEU A 580 46.09 5.51 -23.55
C LEU A 580 47.05 4.34 -23.82
N ALA A 581 46.62 3.11 -23.60
CA ALA A 581 47.41 1.91 -23.88
C ALA A 581 47.75 1.79 -25.38
N ASP A 582 46.79 2.06 -26.27
CA ASP A 582 47.01 2.07 -27.73
C ASP A 582 47.94 3.21 -28.16
N ALA A 583 47.86 4.39 -27.53
CA ALA A 583 48.79 5.49 -27.77
C ALA A 583 50.22 5.12 -27.32
N VAL A 584 50.38 4.49 -26.15
CA VAL A 584 51.66 3.95 -25.67
C VAL A 584 52.19 2.87 -26.62
N ARG A 585 51.33 1.95 -27.09
CA ARG A 585 51.68 0.93 -28.10
C ARG A 585 52.19 1.58 -29.40
N ARG A 586 51.54 2.64 -29.91
CA ARG A 586 51.98 3.36 -31.12
C ARG A 586 53.31 4.11 -30.93
N LEU A 587 53.56 4.63 -29.73
CA LEU A 587 54.84 5.28 -29.40
C LEU A 587 55.98 4.26 -29.22
N GLY A 588 55.68 2.98 -28.96
CA GLY A 588 56.65 1.93 -28.64
C GLY A 588 57.44 1.31 -29.81
N CYS A 589 57.06 1.57 -31.08
CA CYS A 589 57.78 1.07 -32.26
C CYS A 589 57.75 2.07 -33.44
N PRO A 590 58.55 3.15 -33.41
CA PRO A 590 58.60 4.12 -34.49
C PRO A 590 59.41 3.57 -35.68
N VAL A 591 58.80 3.29 -36.82
CA VAL A 591 59.54 3.10 -38.08
C VAL A 591 59.90 4.47 -38.64
N ILE A 592 61.19 4.80 -38.65
CA ILE A 592 61.73 6.10 -39.04
C ILE A 592 62.26 6.01 -40.47
N ARG A 593 61.88 6.97 -41.31
CA ARG A 593 62.41 7.07 -42.68
C ARG A 593 63.68 7.91 -42.69
N LEU A 594 64.73 7.41 -43.33
CA LEU A 594 66.03 8.08 -43.39
C LEU A 594 66.26 8.78 -44.75
N GLU A 595 66.21 8.03 -45.85
CA GLU A 595 66.31 8.50 -47.25
C GLU A 595 65.40 7.64 -48.17
N GLN A 596 65.26 7.97 -49.46
CA GLN A 596 64.47 7.16 -50.41
C GLN A 596 64.92 5.69 -50.38
N GLY A 597 63.99 4.78 -50.11
CA GLY A 597 64.25 3.34 -50.06
C GLY A 597 64.88 2.81 -48.76
N GLN A 598 65.01 3.61 -47.70
CA GLN A 598 65.66 3.20 -46.43
C GLN A 598 64.75 3.39 -45.20
N LEU A 599 64.59 2.32 -44.40
CA LEU A 599 63.80 2.30 -43.17
C LEU A 599 64.69 2.04 -41.95
N LEU A 600 64.46 2.73 -40.84
CA LEU A 600 65.11 2.51 -39.55
C LEU A 600 64.08 2.09 -38.50
N VAL A 601 64.37 1.01 -37.80
CA VAL A 601 63.55 0.46 -36.72
C VAL A 601 64.39 0.44 -35.45
N PRO A 602 64.27 1.45 -34.57
CA PRO A 602 64.93 1.45 -33.28
C PRO A 602 64.19 0.52 -32.31
N LEU A 603 64.89 -0.52 -31.87
CA LEU A 603 64.43 -1.48 -30.88
C LEU A 603 65.05 -1.10 -29.53
N ILE A 604 64.23 -0.56 -28.64
CA ILE A 604 64.65 -0.03 -27.33
C ILE A 604 63.92 -0.79 -26.22
N GLY A 605 64.66 -1.29 -25.23
CA GLY A 605 64.14 -2.03 -24.08
C GLY A 605 63.93 -3.52 -24.36
N ALA A 606 63.26 -4.23 -23.44
CA ALA A 606 62.90 -5.63 -23.63
C ALA A 606 61.86 -5.79 -24.75
N ILE A 607 61.98 -6.85 -25.56
CA ILE A 607 61.04 -7.18 -26.64
C ILE A 607 60.27 -8.42 -26.22
N ASP A 608 59.01 -8.23 -25.85
CA ASP A 608 58.10 -9.35 -25.61
C ASP A 608 57.53 -9.91 -26.95
N PRO A 609 56.90 -11.11 -26.94
CA PRO A 609 56.37 -11.73 -28.15
C PRO A 609 55.29 -10.92 -28.89
N GLU A 610 54.50 -10.12 -28.18
CA GLU A 610 53.43 -9.30 -28.75
C GLU A 610 54.04 -8.12 -29.52
N ARG A 611 55.02 -7.43 -28.90
CA ARG A 611 55.81 -6.36 -29.50
C ARG A 611 56.62 -6.84 -30.71
N ALA A 612 57.21 -8.03 -30.63
CA ALA A 612 57.94 -8.65 -31.74
C ALA A 612 57.07 -8.87 -32.99
N SER A 613 55.86 -9.37 -32.79
CA SER A 613 54.92 -9.65 -33.88
C SER A 613 54.44 -8.34 -34.52
N GLN A 614 54.23 -7.31 -33.71
CA GLN A 614 53.88 -5.97 -34.18
C GLN A 614 55.01 -5.33 -35.00
N VAL A 615 56.26 -5.43 -34.55
CA VAL A 615 57.43 -4.94 -35.30
C VAL A 615 57.48 -5.61 -36.67
N LEU A 616 57.29 -6.92 -36.74
CA LEU A 616 57.28 -7.67 -37.99
C LEU A 616 56.21 -7.16 -38.96
N GLU A 617 54.95 -7.07 -38.53
CA GLU A 617 53.86 -6.62 -39.41
C GLU A 617 54.06 -5.20 -39.94
N VAL A 618 54.41 -4.25 -39.07
CA VAL A 618 54.58 -2.84 -39.45
C VAL A 618 55.76 -2.69 -40.41
N VAL A 619 56.86 -3.40 -40.17
CA VAL A 619 58.05 -3.35 -41.03
C VAL A 619 57.77 -3.92 -42.41
N LEU A 620 57.13 -5.09 -42.51
CA LEU A 620 56.83 -5.70 -43.82
C LEU A 620 55.85 -4.87 -44.64
N ALA A 621 54.80 -4.34 -43.99
CA ALA A 621 53.85 -3.45 -44.65
C ALA A 621 54.52 -2.18 -45.18
N GLU A 622 55.49 -1.63 -44.45
CA GLU A 622 56.21 -0.43 -44.87
C GLU A 622 57.25 -0.71 -45.97
N ILE A 623 57.88 -1.89 -45.97
CA ILE A 623 58.77 -2.35 -47.05
C ILE A 623 57.99 -2.47 -48.36
N ASP A 624 56.84 -3.17 -48.33
CA ASP A 624 55.99 -3.37 -49.51
C ASP A 624 55.43 -2.04 -50.04
N ARG A 625 54.88 -1.22 -49.14
CA ARG A 625 54.27 0.07 -49.50
C ARG A 625 55.27 1.06 -50.12
N GLN A 626 56.53 1.05 -49.70
CA GLN A 626 57.53 2.05 -50.12
C GLN A 626 58.60 1.51 -51.05
N GLY A 627 58.63 0.20 -51.33
CA GLY A 627 59.73 -0.43 -52.06
C GLY A 627 61.06 -0.21 -51.35
N ALA A 628 61.09 -0.39 -50.02
CA ALA A 628 62.31 -0.16 -49.27
C ALA A 628 63.39 -1.20 -49.65
N GLU A 629 64.52 -0.71 -50.18
CA GLU A 629 65.66 -1.53 -50.57
C GLU A 629 66.54 -1.89 -49.36
N VAL A 630 66.47 -1.11 -48.27
CA VAL A 630 67.28 -1.33 -47.07
C VAL A 630 66.45 -1.15 -45.80
N LEU A 631 66.51 -2.15 -44.91
CA LEU A 631 65.96 -2.13 -43.56
C LEU A 631 67.10 -2.09 -42.53
N LEU A 632 67.19 -1.00 -41.76
CA LEU A 632 68.09 -0.86 -40.62
C LEU A 632 67.33 -1.20 -39.32
N MET A 633 67.80 -2.23 -38.61
CA MET A 633 67.29 -2.62 -37.30
C MET A 633 68.29 -2.21 -36.23
N ASP A 634 67.98 -1.17 -35.45
CA ASP A 634 68.87 -0.66 -34.40
C ASP A 634 68.53 -1.30 -33.05
N ILE A 635 69.36 -2.25 -32.63
CA ILE A 635 69.26 -2.99 -31.37
C ILE A 635 70.14 -2.40 -30.27
N THR A 636 70.70 -1.19 -30.46
CA THR A 636 71.60 -0.55 -29.48
C THR A 636 70.94 -0.39 -28.10
N GLY A 637 69.61 -0.26 -28.06
CA GLY A 637 68.81 -0.11 -26.84
C GLY A 637 68.39 -1.43 -26.18
N VAL A 638 68.83 -2.58 -26.70
CA VAL A 638 68.52 -3.91 -26.16
C VAL A 638 69.66 -4.36 -25.22
N PRO A 639 69.40 -4.55 -23.91
CA PRO A 639 70.45 -4.78 -22.92
C PRO A 639 71.09 -6.17 -22.99
N SER A 640 70.34 -7.19 -23.41
CA SER A 640 70.79 -8.59 -23.57
C SER A 640 69.91 -9.31 -24.61
N ALA A 641 70.49 -10.25 -25.35
CA ALA A 641 69.74 -11.12 -26.24
C ALA A 641 69.18 -12.32 -25.48
N ASP A 642 67.87 -12.37 -25.29
CA ASP A 642 67.19 -13.60 -24.90
C ASP A 642 66.66 -14.37 -26.12
N VAL A 643 66.15 -15.59 -25.89
CA VAL A 643 65.57 -16.47 -26.93
C VAL A 643 64.51 -15.74 -27.77
N HIS A 644 63.70 -14.88 -27.17
CA HIS A 644 62.57 -14.22 -27.83
C HIS A 644 63.02 -13.06 -28.71
N VAL A 645 63.94 -12.21 -28.23
CA VAL A 645 64.55 -11.13 -28.99
C VAL A 645 65.26 -11.69 -30.22
N ALA A 646 66.04 -12.74 -30.03
CA ALA A 646 66.79 -13.44 -31.07
C ALA A 646 65.88 -13.98 -32.19
N GLN A 647 64.87 -14.77 -31.81
CA GLN A 647 63.90 -15.33 -32.77
C GLN A 647 63.10 -14.26 -33.51
N SER A 648 62.76 -13.17 -32.82
CA SER A 648 61.96 -12.07 -33.41
C SER A 648 62.76 -11.30 -34.44
N LEU A 649 63.99 -10.91 -34.10
CA LEU A 649 64.91 -10.26 -35.03
C LEU A 649 65.18 -11.12 -36.26
N GLN A 650 65.40 -12.42 -36.05
CA GLN A 650 65.63 -13.37 -37.15
C GLN A 650 64.39 -13.52 -38.05
N LYS A 651 63.19 -13.62 -37.48
CA LYS A 651 61.93 -13.69 -38.25
C LYS A 651 61.70 -12.43 -39.07
N THR A 652 61.88 -11.24 -38.47
CA THR A 652 61.73 -9.95 -39.17
C THR A 652 62.77 -9.78 -40.26
N ALA A 653 64.03 -10.09 -40.00
CA ALA A 653 65.09 -9.99 -40.99
C ALA A 653 64.86 -10.96 -42.16
N ARG A 654 64.50 -12.23 -41.90
CA ARG A 654 64.20 -13.20 -42.97
C ARG A 654 63.00 -12.78 -43.82
N ALA A 655 61.93 -12.31 -43.19
CA ALA A 655 60.76 -11.86 -43.92
C ALA A 655 61.07 -10.63 -44.79
N ALA A 656 61.87 -9.68 -44.29
CA ALA A 656 62.33 -8.53 -45.08
C ALA A 656 63.24 -8.93 -46.25
N LEU A 657 64.17 -9.88 -46.04
CA LEU A 657 65.02 -10.43 -47.10
C LEU A 657 64.20 -11.11 -48.20
N LEU A 658 63.13 -11.84 -47.85
CA LEU A 658 62.22 -12.45 -48.81
C LEU A 658 61.45 -11.42 -49.65
N LEU A 659 61.21 -10.22 -49.12
CA LEU A 659 60.63 -9.09 -49.84
C LEU A 659 61.68 -8.30 -50.66
N GLY A 660 62.93 -8.74 -50.68
CA GLY A 660 64.01 -8.14 -51.48
C GLY A 660 64.72 -6.95 -50.82
N ALA A 661 64.47 -6.69 -49.54
CA ALA A 661 65.17 -5.65 -48.79
C ALA A 661 66.48 -6.19 -48.20
N GLU A 662 67.57 -5.42 -48.32
CA GLU A 662 68.81 -5.67 -47.58
C GLU A 662 68.60 -5.36 -46.09
N VAL A 663 68.92 -6.30 -45.21
CA VAL A 663 68.75 -6.12 -43.76
C VAL A 663 70.09 -5.79 -43.11
N ILE A 664 70.12 -4.67 -42.40
CA ILE A 664 71.27 -4.19 -41.66
C ILE A 664 70.92 -4.15 -40.17
N VAL A 665 71.64 -4.92 -39.36
CA VAL A 665 71.47 -4.90 -37.90
C VAL A 665 72.57 -4.05 -37.27
N VAL A 666 72.16 -3.13 -36.40
CA VAL A 666 73.00 -2.08 -35.84
C VAL A 666 73.01 -2.18 -34.32
N GLY A 667 74.16 -2.01 -33.68
CA GLY A 667 74.27 -2.01 -32.22
C GLY A 667 74.67 -3.36 -31.62
N MET A 668 75.30 -4.23 -32.42
CA MET A 668 75.77 -5.55 -32.00
C MET A 668 76.92 -5.45 -30.98
N ARG A 669 76.59 -5.51 -29.69
CA ARG A 669 77.56 -5.50 -28.57
C ARG A 669 78.05 -6.93 -28.27
N PRO A 670 79.25 -7.11 -27.65
CA PRO A 670 79.79 -8.44 -27.35
C PRO A 670 78.83 -9.37 -26.60
N GLN A 671 78.08 -8.84 -25.63
CA GLN A 671 77.12 -9.60 -24.82
C GLN A 671 75.92 -10.10 -25.66
N VAL A 672 75.44 -9.28 -26.60
CA VAL A 672 74.32 -9.64 -27.49
C VAL A 672 74.80 -10.63 -28.56
N ALA A 673 76.03 -10.47 -29.06
CA ALA A 673 76.64 -11.40 -30.01
C ALA A 673 76.88 -12.78 -29.40
N GLN A 674 77.32 -12.83 -28.13
CA GLN A 674 77.44 -14.08 -27.36
C GLN A 674 76.08 -14.76 -27.21
N GLY A 675 75.04 -14.03 -26.78
CA GLY A 675 73.69 -14.59 -26.67
C GLY A 675 73.15 -15.13 -28.00
N PHE A 676 73.37 -14.43 -29.12
CA PHE A 676 72.94 -14.90 -30.45
C PHE A 676 73.67 -16.19 -30.87
N THR A 677 74.94 -16.32 -30.49
CA THR A 677 75.75 -17.51 -30.78
C THR A 677 75.32 -18.70 -29.93
N GLU A 678 75.07 -18.49 -28.63
CA GLU A 678 74.58 -19.52 -27.71
C GLU A 678 73.18 -20.04 -28.11
N LEU A 679 72.34 -19.16 -28.65
CA LEU A 679 70.99 -19.46 -29.09
C LEU A 679 70.91 -20.05 -30.51
N GLY A 680 72.03 -20.16 -31.23
CA GLY A 680 72.08 -20.73 -32.58
C GLY A 680 71.35 -19.89 -33.64
N VAL A 681 71.36 -18.57 -33.51
CA VAL A 681 70.68 -17.66 -34.45
C VAL A 681 71.43 -17.63 -35.79
N ASP A 682 70.71 -17.91 -36.87
CA ASP A 682 71.22 -17.80 -38.24
C ASP A 682 71.17 -16.34 -38.71
N LEU A 683 72.36 -15.75 -38.91
CA LEU A 683 72.58 -14.37 -39.34
C LEU A 683 73.00 -14.27 -40.81
N GLU A 684 72.90 -15.37 -41.57
CA GLU A 684 73.26 -15.39 -42.98
C GLU A 684 72.38 -14.43 -43.79
N GLY A 685 73.02 -13.61 -44.63
CA GLY A 685 72.34 -12.58 -45.44
C GLY A 685 72.10 -11.24 -44.73
N MET A 686 72.49 -11.08 -43.45
CA MET A 686 72.38 -9.81 -42.71
C MET A 686 73.73 -9.09 -42.62
N THR A 687 73.74 -7.77 -42.80
CA THR A 687 74.96 -6.95 -42.59
C THR A 687 74.97 -6.37 -41.18
N LEU A 688 76.08 -6.55 -40.44
CA LEU A 688 76.19 -6.14 -39.04
C LEU A 688 77.08 -4.91 -38.88
N TYR A 689 76.62 -3.93 -38.10
CA TYR A 689 77.44 -2.77 -37.68
C TYR A 689 77.38 -2.55 -36.18
N ALA A 690 78.52 -2.13 -35.60
CA ALA A 690 78.61 -1.84 -34.17
C ALA A 690 77.83 -0.58 -33.76
N THR A 691 77.65 0.41 -34.65
CA THR A 691 76.95 1.67 -34.37
C THR A 691 76.16 2.16 -35.57
N LEU A 692 75.08 2.91 -35.32
CA LEU A 692 74.22 3.47 -36.38
C LEU A 692 74.98 4.42 -37.29
N GLY A 693 75.91 5.20 -36.74
CA GLY A 693 76.78 6.07 -37.52
C GLY A 693 77.61 5.30 -38.56
N ASN A 694 78.12 4.11 -38.22
CA ASN A 694 78.90 3.29 -39.15
C ASN A 694 78.03 2.70 -40.28
N ALA A 695 76.82 2.24 -39.94
CA ALA A 695 75.86 1.73 -40.92
C ALA A 695 75.46 2.83 -41.92
N LEU A 696 75.10 4.01 -41.43
CA LEU A 696 74.73 5.15 -42.28
C LEU A 696 75.90 5.65 -43.14
N ALA A 697 77.12 5.66 -42.59
CA ALA A 697 78.32 6.03 -43.35
C ALA A 697 78.62 5.03 -44.49
N ALA A 698 78.42 3.73 -44.25
CA ALA A 698 78.58 2.71 -45.26
C ALA A 698 77.53 2.83 -46.37
N LEU A 699 76.26 3.08 -46.02
CA LEU A 699 75.19 3.33 -46.98
C LEU A 699 75.43 4.58 -47.84
N ARG A 700 75.92 5.68 -47.23
CA ARG A 700 76.26 6.90 -47.97
C ARG A 700 77.41 6.70 -48.97
N ARG A 701 78.36 5.82 -48.67
CA ARG A 701 79.46 5.47 -49.58
C ARG A 701 79.03 4.61 -50.76
N ARG A 702 77.84 4.00 -50.72
CA ARG A 702 77.30 3.13 -51.79
C ARG A 702 76.55 3.87 -52.90
N ARG A 703 76.38 5.21 -52.86
CA ARG A 703 75.59 5.92 -53.88
C ARG A 703 76.11 5.69 -55.32
N PRO A 704 75.23 5.31 -56.27
CA PRO A 704 75.57 5.17 -57.68
C PRO A 704 75.76 6.55 -58.36
N ARG A 705 76.62 6.59 -59.38
CA ARG A 705 76.80 7.72 -60.32
C ARG A 705 75.44 8.19 -60.87
N ALA A 706 75.28 9.50 -61.01
CA ALA A 706 74.15 10.17 -61.63
C ALA A 706 73.77 9.58 -63.00
N ARG A 707 72.47 9.31 -63.22
CA ARG A 707 71.89 9.14 -64.57
C ARG A 707 71.92 10.49 -65.30
N PRO A 708 72.34 10.56 -66.58
CA PRO A 708 72.21 11.78 -67.37
C PRO A 708 70.75 12.05 -67.76
N ALA A 709 70.41 13.33 -67.88
CA ALA A 709 69.09 13.89 -68.19
C ALA A 709 68.59 13.53 -69.62
N PRO A 710 67.27 13.58 -69.88
CA PRO A 710 66.70 13.16 -71.15
C PRO A 710 66.95 14.19 -72.26
N VAL A 711 67.15 13.71 -73.49
CA VAL A 711 67.20 14.51 -74.73
C VAL A 711 66.05 14.05 -75.62
N GLY A 712 65.20 15.00 -76.03
CA GLY A 712 64.29 14.89 -77.18
C GLY A 712 62.94 14.26 -76.90
#